data_AF-A0A835ZZP2-F1
#
_entry.id   AF-A0A835ZZP2-F1
#
_cell.length_a   1.000
_cell.length_b   1.000
_cell.length_c   1.000
_cell.angle_alpha   90.00
_cell.angle_beta   90.00
_cell.angle_gamma   90.00
#
_symmetry.space_group_name_H-M   'P 1'
#
loop_
_entity.id
_entity.type
_entity.pdbx_description
1 polymer ?
#
loop_
_entity_poly.entity_id
_entity_poly.type
_entity_poly.pdbx_seq_one_letter_code
_entity_poly.pdbx_strand_id
1 'polypeptide(L)'
;MGGLEKKKYERGSATNYITRNKARKKLQLSLADFRRLCILKGIYPHEPKHKKKVNKGSTAARTFYLIKDIKFLLHEPIVNKFREYKVFVRKLRKAYGKSEWNTVERLKDNKPNYKLDHIVKERYPTFVDALRDLDDALSMCFLFSTFPRTGKCHVHTIQLCRRLAVEFMHYVIAARALRKVFLSIKGIYYQAEVLGQPIVWITPYTFSHDHPTDVDYRVMATFTEFYTTLLGFVNFRLYQSLNLHYPPKLESQVHTEAKTSEDAYALDSESSLEKLAALSASLARVVVPTEEEEAEVDEFPADGEMAAQEEDRRKELEAQEKHKKLFEGLKFFLNREVPREALAFVIRSFGGIVSWDKSLCIGATYDVTDPGITHQIVDRPGQQTPVIGRYYVQPQWVFDSVNARLLLPVADYFPGVQLPPHLSPFVTEKEGDYVPPEKLKLLALQRGEHPGNLNESEEEDEEEDDGDGEEEEEKEEEEDMEADSEKEEEARLTALEGRRLEEKTEAQLTAPEEQRLEGKKPRVMAGTVKLEDKQRLAQEEESEAKRLAIMTMKKREKYLYDKIMFGRKRRVREANKLAEKRKAHDEAVRSERKARKVSEMPLPQKRWESMAKGLVLGALFTSFLLLLYSYAVPPLYTGLASTRTSEGAAPCSPAPSEPEAPTPANGSAGGCHPRRDIVFMKTHKTASSTLLNILFRFGQKHGLKFAFPNGRNDFDYPAFFARSLVQDYRPGACFNIICNHMRFHYDEVRGLVAPNATFITVLRDPARLFESSFHYFGSVVPFTWKLSGRDKLAEFLQDPDRYYDPRGYNAHYLRNLLFFDLGYDSDLDPGSPQVQEHILEVERRFHLVLLQEYFDESLVLLKDLLCWELEDVLYFKLNARRASAVPRLSGELYRRATAWNVLDARLYRHFNASFWRKVEAFGRERMAREVAALRRANERMRRICIDGGRAVDAAAIQDSAMQPWQPLGAKSILGYNLKKSIGQRHAQLCRRMLTPEIQYLMDLGVNLWITKLWKFIRDFLRW
;
A
#
# COMPACT_ATOMS: atom_id res chain seq x y z
N MET A 1 -35.54 -57.07 17.80
CA MET A 1 -36.19 -55.76 18.06
C MET A 1 -35.91 -54.81 16.90
N GLY A 2 -36.89 -54.53 16.04
CA GLY A 2 -36.73 -53.59 14.93
C GLY A 2 -37.06 -52.15 15.35
N GLY A 3 -36.07 -51.27 15.38
CA GLY A 3 -36.31 -49.83 15.55
C GLY A 3 -36.62 -49.17 14.21
N LEU A 4 -37.71 -48.39 14.14
CA LEU A 4 -38.13 -47.66 12.93
C LEU A 4 -36.97 -46.95 12.21
N GLU A 5 -36.98 -47.01 10.87
CA GLU A 5 -35.96 -46.36 10.03
C GLU A 5 -35.85 -44.86 10.33
N LYS A 6 -34.65 -44.42 10.71
CA LYS A 6 -34.39 -43.03 11.10
C LYS A 6 -34.10 -42.21 9.84
N LYS A 7 -34.98 -41.24 9.54
CA LYS A 7 -34.88 -40.36 8.39
C LYS A 7 -33.49 -39.72 8.25
N LYS A 8 -32.99 -39.68 7.02
CA LYS A 8 -31.64 -39.18 6.70
C LYS A 8 -31.52 -37.70 7.13
N TYR A 9 -30.38 -37.37 7.73
CA TYR A 9 -30.02 -36.04 8.27
C TYR A 9 -30.72 -35.60 9.58
N GLU A 10 -31.50 -36.46 10.26
CA GLU A 10 -32.15 -36.12 11.54
C GLU A 10 -31.35 -36.50 12.80
N ARG A 11 -30.13 -37.04 12.65
CA ARG A 11 -29.21 -37.35 13.77
C ARG A 11 -27.73 -37.15 13.40
N GLY A 12 -26.88 -37.05 14.42
CA GLY A 12 -25.42 -36.94 14.31
C GLY A 12 -24.96 -35.55 13.88
N SER A 13 -23.84 -35.43 13.17
CA SER A 13 -23.25 -34.11 12.83
C SER A 13 -24.24 -33.15 12.15
N ALA A 14 -25.23 -33.65 11.41
CA ALA A 14 -26.26 -32.83 10.75
C ALA A 14 -27.17 -32.05 11.72
N THR A 15 -27.36 -32.52 12.96
CA THR A 15 -28.17 -31.84 13.98
C THR A 15 -27.37 -30.90 14.88
N ASN A 16 -26.05 -30.82 14.72
CA ASN A 16 -25.19 -29.99 15.56
C ASN A 16 -24.98 -28.58 14.98
N TYR A 17 -25.14 -28.41 13.67
CA TYR A 17 -24.85 -27.17 12.95
C TYR A 17 -26.08 -26.56 12.27
N ILE A 18 -26.14 -25.24 12.20
CA ILE A 18 -27.17 -24.46 11.51
C ILE A 18 -26.54 -23.45 10.55
N THR A 19 -27.06 -23.34 9.34
CA THR A 19 -26.57 -22.34 8.36
C THR A 19 -26.95 -20.93 8.79
N ARG A 20 -26.09 -19.94 8.50
CA ARG A 20 -26.31 -18.51 8.81
C ARG A 20 -27.72 -18.01 8.51
N ASN A 21 -28.27 -18.36 7.34
CA ASN A 21 -29.60 -17.92 6.92
C ASN A 21 -30.74 -18.56 7.74
N LYS A 22 -30.56 -19.78 8.26
CA LYS A 22 -31.51 -20.43 9.18
C LYS A 22 -31.39 -19.86 10.60
N ALA A 23 -30.17 -19.62 11.08
CA ALA A 23 -29.92 -18.99 12.39
C ALA A 23 -30.57 -17.60 12.47
N ARG A 24 -30.32 -16.75 11.46
CA ARG A 24 -30.95 -15.43 11.30
C ARG A 24 -32.48 -15.50 11.31
N LYS A 25 -33.08 -16.44 10.56
CA LYS A 25 -34.55 -16.65 10.55
C LYS A 25 -35.07 -17.09 11.93
N LYS A 26 -34.36 -17.98 12.64
CA LYS A 26 -34.78 -18.47 13.97
C LYS A 26 -34.78 -17.36 15.04
N LEU A 27 -33.77 -16.49 15.03
CA LEU A 27 -33.67 -15.34 15.95
C LEU A 27 -34.55 -14.14 15.55
N GLN A 28 -35.12 -14.15 14.34
CA GLN A 28 -35.93 -13.07 13.76
C GLN A 28 -35.18 -11.72 13.64
N LEU A 29 -33.86 -11.77 13.45
CA LEU A 29 -32.99 -10.58 13.33
C LEU A 29 -32.65 -10.23 11.87
N SER A 30 -32.21 -9.00 11.63
CA SER A 30 -31.59 -8.62 10.36
C SER A 30 -30.20 -9.25 10.22
N LEU A 31 -29.58 -9.19 9.04
CA LEU A 31 -28.21 -9.71 8.87
C LEU A 31 -27.19 -8.86 9.64
N ALA A 32 -27.45 -7.55 9.80
CA ALA A 32 -26.57 -6.66 10.54
C ALA A 32 -26.67 -6.91 12.06
N ASP A 33 -27.89 -6.95 12.61
CA ASP A 33 -28.07 -7.20 14.05
C ASP A 33 -27.63 -8.62 14.44
N PHE A 34 -27.81 -9.61 13.57
CA PHE A 34 -27.27 -10.96 13.78
C PHE A 34 -25.73 -10.97 13.81
N ARG A 35 -25.05 -10.25 12.90
CA ARG A 35 -23.58 -10.08 12.95
C ARG A 35 -23.14 -9.40 14.25
N ARG A 36 -23.76 -8.27 14.62
CA ARG A 36 -23.47 -7.54 15.86
C ARG A 36 -23.62 -8.43 17.10
N LEU A 37 -24.72 -9.17 17.20
CA LEU A 37 -24.98 -10.08 18.32
C LEU A 37 -23.93 -11.20 18.44
N CYS A 38 -23.53 -11.80 17.30
CA CYS A 38 -22.46 -12.79 17.26
C CYS A 38 -21.11 -12.21 17.68
N ILE A 39 -20.79 -10.97 17.29
CA ILE A 39 -19.54 -10.30 17.68
C ILE A 39 -19.53 -10.03 19.19
N LEU A 40 -20.57 -9.42 19.74
CA LEU A 40 -20.67 -9.10 21.17
C LEU A 40 -20.52 -10.35 22.05
N LYS A 41 -21.26 -11.43 21.77
CA LYS A 41 -21.21 -12.69 22.54
C LYS A 41 -20.05 -13.62 22.15
N GLY A 42 -19.15 -13.24 21.24
CA GLY A 42 -18.00 -14.08 20.83
C GLY A 42 -18.36 -15.39 20.12
N ILE A 43 -19.41 -15.40 19.29
CA ILE A 43 -19.92 -16.59 18.59
C ILE A 43 -19.44 -16.63 17.14
N TYR A 44 -18.41 -17.45 16.93
CA TYR A 44 -17.72 -17.61 15.65
C TYR A 44 -18.40 -18.61 14.71
N PRO A 45 -18.19 -18.49 13.38
CA PRO A 45 -18.61 -19.52 12.44
C PRO A 45 -17.70 -20.76 12.52
N HIS A 46 -18.28 -21.95 12.43
CA HIS A 46 -17.54 -23.22 12.50
C HIS A 46 -17.57 -23.98 11.16
N GLU A 47 -16.47 -24.66 10.84
CA GLU A 47 -16.38 -25.55 9.68
C GLU A 47 -16.62 -27.02 10.09
N PRO A 48 -17.69 -27.69 9.57
CA PRO A 48 -18.00 -29.06 9.96
C PRO A 48 -17.12 -30.10 9.24
N LYS A 49 -16.47 -30.98 10.01
CA LYS A 49 -15.62 -32.11 9.52
C LYS A 49 -16.23 -32.92 8.36
N HIS A 50 -17.57 -33.02 8.29
CA HIS A 50 -18.28 -33.70 7.21
C HIS A 50 -19.27 -32.78 6.48
N LYS A 51 -18.75 -31.78 5.74
CA LYS A 51 -19.51 -30.77 4.97
C LYS A 51 -20.73 -31.35 4.23
N LYS A 52 -20.55 -32.41 3.42
CA LYS A 52 -21.64 -33.09 2.68
C LYS A 52 -22.78 -33.57 3.60
N LYS A 53 -22.47 -34.17 4.76
CA LYS A 53 -23.47 -34.72 5.71
C LYS A 53 -24.28 -33.61 6.40
N VAL A 54 -23.64 -32.49 6.71
CA VAL A 54 -24.30 -31.34 7.36
C VAL A 54 -25.16 -30.53 6.37
N ASN A 55 -24.69 -30.38 5.13
CA ASN A 55 -25.34 -29.59 4.10
C ASN A 55 -26.35 -30.39 3.24
N LYS A 56 -26.92 -31.48 3.79
CA LYS A 56 -27.87 -32.39 3.13
C LYS A 56 -27.45 -32.87 1.72
N GLY A 57 -26.18 -33.26 1.58
CA GLY A 57 -25.57 -33.77 0.34
C GLY A 57 -24.73 -32.74 -0.42
N SER A 58 -25.03 -31.44 -0.31
CA SER A 58 -24.38 -30.40 -1.11
C SER A 58 -22.95 -30.08 -0.62
N THR A 59 -22.02 -29.87 -1.56
CA THR A 59 -20.65 -29.41 -1.29
C THR A 59 -20.52 -27.88 -1.19
N ALA A 60 -21.58 -27.11 -1.48
CA ALA A 60 -21.52 -25.66 -1.60
C ALA A 60 -21.00 -24.95 -0.33
N ALA A 61 -20.07 -24.03 -0.50
CA ALA A 61 -19.49 -23.22 0.57
C ALA A 61 -20.58 -22.42 1.33
N ARG A 62 -20.73 -22.70 2.62
CA ARG A 62 -21.76 -22.09 3.48
C ARG A 62 -21.23 -21.89 4.90
N THR A 63 -21.54 -20.75 5.48
CA THR A 63 -21.23 -20.45 6.89
C THR A 63 -22.19 -21.22 7.81
N PHE A 64 -21.64 -22.01 8.73
CA PHE A 64 -22.36 -22.72 9.78
C PHE A 64 -22.02 -22.16 11.17
N TYR A 65 -22.97 -22.29 12.10
CA TYR A 65 -22.82 -22.01 13.55
C TYR A 65 -23.32 -23.25 14.31
N LEU A 66 -22.98 -23.43 15.59
CA LEU A 66 -23.53 -24.56 16.35
C LEU A 66 -24.96 -24.24 16.80
N ILE A 67 -25.81 -25.27 16.84
CA ILE A 67 -27.20 -25.13 17.28
C ILE A 67 -27.30 -24.82 18.78
N LYS A 68 -26.27 -25.14 19.58
CA LYS A 68 -26.20 -24.76 21.00
C LYS A 68 -26.06 -23.22 21.15
N ASP A 69 -25.14 -22.59 20.41
CA ASP A 69 -24.88 -21.15 20.51
C ASP A 69 -26.10 -20.34 20.02
N ILE A 70 -26.76 -20.81 18.96
CA ILE A 70 -27.99 -20.18 18.44
C ILE A 70 -29.22 -20.46 19.34
N LYS A 71 -29.18 -21.45 20.26
CA LYS A 71 -30.13 -21.55 21.37
C LYS A 71 -29.80 -20.53 22.46
N PHE A 72 -28.54 -20.41 22.86
CA PHE A 72 -28.09 -19.44 23.87
C PHE A 72 -28.46 -18.00 23.48
N LEU A 73 -28.19 -17.60 22.22
CA LEU A 73 -28.59 -16.30 21.66
C LEU A 73 -30.11 -16.04 21.63
N LEU A 74 -30.97 -17.04 21.82
CA LEU A 74 -32.42 -16.83 21.89
C LEU A 74 -32.84 -16.11 23.19
N HIS A 75 -32.07 -16.28 24.26
CA HIS A 75 -32.36 -15.80 25.60
C HIS A 75 -31.58 -14.52 25.97
N GLU A 76 -30.73 -14.02 25.07
CA GLU A 76 -29.89 -12.84 25.29
C GLU A 76 -30.72 -11.54 25.36
N PRO A 77 -30.70 -10.78 26.47
CA PRO A 77 -31.54 -9.58 26.64
C PRO A 77 -31.29 -8.47 25.60
N ILE A 78 -30.09 -8.36 25.02
CA ILE A 78 -29.83 -7.40 23.93
C ILE A 78 -30.71 -7.64 22.69
N VAL A 79 -31.19 -8.87 22.46
CA VAL A 79 -32.15 -9.17 21.38
C VAL A 79 -33.45 -8.36 21.55
N ASN A 80 -33.89 -8.14 22.79
CA ASN A 80 -35.06 -7.30 23.08
C ASN A 80 -34.74 -5.81 22.91
N LYS A 81 -33.55 -5.35 23.29
CA LYS A 81 -33.12 -3.97 23.02
C LYS A 81 -33.00 -3.65 21.52
N PHE A 82 -32.58 -4.61 20.69
CA PHE A 82 -32.64 -4.48 19.23
C PHE A 82 -34.08 -4.43 18.67
N ARG A 83 -35.08 -4.98 19.38
CA ARG A 83 -36.50 -4.88 19.02
C ARG A 83 -37.07 -3.53 19.46
N GLU A 84 -36.81 -3.09 20.69
CA GLU A 84 -37.16 -1.77 21.22
C GLU A 84 -36.63 -0.65 20.31
N TYR A 85 -35.35 -0.71 19.92
CA TYR A 85 -34.74 0.28 19.01
C TYR A 85 -35.45 0.37 17.65
N LYS A 86 -35.94 -0.74 17.10
CA LYS A 86 -36.74 -0.75 15.86
C LYS A 86 -38.14 -0.16 16.06
N VAL A 87 -38.75 -0.34 17.23
CA VAL A 87 -40.01 0.32 17.59
C VAL A 87 -39.79 1.83 17.76
N PHE A 88 -38.71 2.24 18.41
CA PHE A 88 -38.29 3.63 18.52
C PHE A 88 -38.09 4.27 17.14
N VAL A 89 -37.30 3.68 16.23
CA VAL A 89 -37.10 4.22 14.87
C VAL A 89 -38.41 4.31 14.08
N ARG A 90 -39.36 3.38 14.28
CA ARG A 90 -40.71 3.47 13.67
C ARG A 90 -41.53 4.63 14.26
N LYS A 91 -41.55 4.80 15.59
CA LYS A 91 -42.20 5.94 16.27
C LYS A 91 -41.62 7.27 15.81
N LEU A 92 -40.29 7.37 15.77
CA LEU A 92 -39.54 8.57 15.35
C LEU A 92 -39.87 8.95 13.90
N ARG A 93 -39.84 7.98 12.96
CA ARG A 93 -40.26 8.22 11.56
C ARG A 93 -41.72 8.66 11.45
N LYS A 94 -42.63 8.13 12.28
CA LYS A 94 -44.04 8.54 12.30
C LYS A 94 -44.22 9.97 12.81
N ALA A 95 -43.43 10.39 13.80
CA ALA A 95 -43.46 11.76 14.33
C ALA A 95 -42.86 12.76 13.32
N TYR A 96 -41.72 12.44 12.70
CA TYR A 96 -41.13 13.23 11.61
C TYR A 96 -42.08 13.38 10.40
N GLY A 97 -42.69 12.28 9.94
CA GLY A 97 -43.64 12.29 8.82
C GLY A 97 -44.97 13.00 9.10
N LYS A 98 -45.16 13.51 10.33
CA LYS A 98 -46.27 14.37 10.75
C LYS A 98 -45.83 15.79 11.15
N SER A 99 -44.52 16.08 11.15
CA SER A 99 -43.94 17.30 11.74
C SER A 99 -44.26 17.52 13.23
N GLU A 100 -44.47 16.45 14.01
CA GLU A 100 -44.66 16.54 15.48
C GLU A 100 -43.32 16.76 16.21
N TRP A 101 -42.74 17.97 16.12
CA TRP A 101 -41.38 18.27 16.62
C TRP A 101 -41.17 17.95 18.11
N ASN A 102 -42.09 18.34 18.99
CA ASN A 102 -42.01 18.04 20.42
C ASN A 102 -42.09 16.53 20.71
N THR A 103 -42.81 15.75 19.88
CA THR A 103 -42.81 14.28 19.94
C THR A 103 -41.49 13.71 19.44
N VAL A 104 -40.89 14.28 18.39
CA VAL A 104 -39.57 13.89 17.87
C VAL A 104 -38.49 14.09 18.94
N GLU A 105 -38.48 15.23 19.62
CA GLU A 105 -37.51 15.56 20.67
C GLU A 105 -37.60 14.62 21.86
N ARG A 106 -38.76 14.54 22.52
CA ARG A 106 -39.01 13.61 23.63
C ARG A 106 -38.68 12.15 23.27
N LEU A 107 -38.84 11.75 22.00
CA LEU A 107 -38.42 10.42 21.53
C LEU A 107 -36.89 10.29 21.42
N LYS A 108 -36.15 11.31 20.96
CA LYS A 108 -34.67 11.29 20.93
C LYS A 108 -34.09 11.12 22.32
N ASP A 109 -34.64 11.81 23.32
CA ASP A 109 -34.16 11.72 24.71
C ASP A 109 -34.40 10.32 25.27
N ASN A 110 -35.59 9.77 25.02
CA ASN A 110 -35.99 8.41 25.39
C ASN A 110 -35.46 7.34 24.39
N LYS A 111 -34.29 7.56 23.80
CA LYS A 111 -33.63 6.59 22.90
C LYS A 111 -33.23 5.33 23.69
N PRO A 112 -33.72 4.13 23.29
CA PRO A 112 -33.36 2.89 23.96
C PRO A 112 -31.91 2.51 23.66
N ASN A 113 -31.03 2.71 24.63
CA ASN A 113 -29.66 2.19 24.65
C ASN A 113 -29.63 0.82 25.38
N TYR A 114 -28.54 0.07 25.21
CA TYR A 114 -28.25 -1.14 25.98
C TYR A 114 -26.85 -1.02 26.60
N LYS A 115 -26.57 -1.90 27.57
CA LYS A 115 -25.25 -2.05 28.18
C LYS A 115 -24.62 -3.39 27.76
N LEU A 116 -23.30 -3.51 27.90
CA LEU A 116 -22.54 -4.72 27.61
C LEU A 116 -21.96 -5.37 28.88
N ASP A 117 -22.18 -4.76 30.05
CA ASP A 117 -21.61 -5.09 31.35
C ASP A 117 -21.77 -6.57 31.73
N HIS A 118 -22.93 -7.16 31.42
CA HIS A 118 -23.19 -8.59 31.65
C HIS A 118 -22.42 -9.48 30.67
N ILE A 119 -22.31 -9.09 29.40
CA ILE A 119 -21.55 -9.84 28.38
C ILE A 119 -20.06 -9.84 28.69
N VAL A 120 -19.50 -8.72 29.15
CA VAL A 120 -18.08 -8.65 29.57
C VAL A 120 -17.83 -9.64 30.72
N LYS A 121 -18.68 -9.64 31.75
CA LYS A 121 -18.57 -10.55 32.91
C LYS A 121 -18.87 -12.03 32.58
N GLU A 122 -19.76 -12.30 31.63
CA GLU A 122 -20.01 -13.66 31.12
C GLU A 122 -18.85 -14.21 30.27
N ARG A 123 -18.15 -13.34 29.52
CA ARG A 123 -17.03 -13.74 28.67
C ARG A 123 -15.71 -13.84 29.43
N TYR A 124 -15.51 -13.01 30.46
CA TYR A 124 -14.32 -12.97 31.29
C TYR A 124 -14.73 -13.10 32.78
N PRO A 125 -14.89 -14.34 33.28
CA PRO A 125 -15.30 -14.57 34.67
C PRO A 125 -14.22 -14.16 35.67
N THR A 126 -12.94 -14.27 35.31
CA THR A 126 -11.82 -13.76 36.11
C THR A 126 -11.18 -12.52 35.45
N PHE A 127 -10.45 -11.75 36.25
CA PHE A 127 -9.73 -10.58 35.74
C PHE A 127 -8.53 -10.96 34.87
N VAL A 128 -7.87 -12.08 35.16
CA VAL A 128 -6.72 -12.58 34.39
C VAL A 128 -7.15 -12.97 32.97
N ASP A 129 -8.35 -13.54 32.81
CA ASP A 129 -8.92 -13.83 31.49
C ASP A 129 -9.18 -12.55 30.67
N ALA A 130 -9.58 -11.46 31.33
CA ALA A 130 -9.78 -10.16 30.68
C ALA A 130 -8.45 -9.49 30.27
N LEU A 131 -7.37 -9.71 31.02
CA LEU A 131 -6.02 -9.22 30.67
C LEU A 131 -5.42 -9.98 29.48
N ARG A 132 -5.67 -11.29 29.37
CA ARG A 132 -5.17 -12.13 28.26
C ARG A 132 -5.75 -11.79 26.88
N ASP A 133 -6.99 -11.31 26.83
CA ASP A 133 -7.66 -10.86 25.60
C ASP A 133 -7.44 -9.35 25.32
N LEU A 134 -6.58 -8.66 26.07
CA LEU A 134 -6.47 -7.19 26.04
C LEU A 134 -5.65 -6.66 24.83
N ASP A 135 -4.74 -7.45 24.28
CA ASP A 135 -3.87 -7.11 23.13
C ASP A 135 -4.65 -6.58 21.91
N ASP A 136 -5.68 -7.34 21.49
CA ASP A 136 -6.60 -6.97 20.41
C ASP A 136 -7.42 -5.73 20.76
N ALA A 137 -7.86 -5.63 22.03
CA ALA A 137 -8.71 -4.54 22.52
C ALA A 137 -7.97 -3.19 22.50
N LEU A 138 -6.72 -3.18 22.99
CA LEU A 138 -5.84 -2.02 22.98
C LEU A 138 -5.49 -1.64 21.53
N SER A 139 -5.02 -2.58 20.73
CA SER A 139 -4.62 -2.33 19.33
C SER A 139 -5.77 -1.72 18.50
N MET A 140 -7.00 -2.21 18.70
CA MET A 140 -8.21 -1.63 18.09
C MET A 140 -8.56 -0.24 18.63
N CYS A 141 -8.42 0.01 19.94
CA CYS A 141 -8.67 1.33 20.52
C CYS A 141 -7.63 2.37 20.07
N PHE A 142 -6.34 2.02 20.02
CA PHE A 142 -5.29 2.88 19.48
C PHE A 142 -5.53 3.21 18.01
N LEU A 143 -5.91 2.23 17.18
CA LEU A 143 -6.28 2.46 15.78
C LEU A 143 -7.50 3.40 15.63
N PHE A 144 -8.57 3.19 16.39
CA PHE A 144 -9.73 4.09 16.36
C PHE A 144 -9.41 5.49 16.90
N SER A 145 -8.39 5.64 17.75
CA SER A 145 -7.98 6.95 18.28
C SER A 145 -7.38 7.89 17.23
N THR A 146 -6.71 7.34 16.20
CA THR A 146 -6.07 8.11 15.11
C THR A 146 -7.03 8.47 13.98
N PHE A 147 -8.20 7.83 13.89
CA PHE A 147 -9.17 8.14 12.84
C PHE A 147 -9.71 9.58 12.97
N PRO A 148 -9.72 10.37 11.88
CA PRO A 148 -10.40 11.66 11.83
C PRO A 148 -11.93 11.49 11.92
N ARG A 149 -12.62 12.56 12.30
CA ARG A 149 -14.08 12.62 12.50
C ARG A 149 -14.86 12.56 11.17
N THR A 150 -14.77 11.45 10.45
CA THR A 150 -15.53 11.20 9.21
C THR A 150 -16.90 10.58 9.52
N GLY A 151 -17.91 10.87 8.69
CA GLY A 151 -19.27 10.32 8.84
C GLY A 151 -19.40 8.80 8.66
N LYS A 152 -18.29 8.07 8.46
CA LYS A 152 -18.23 6.60 8.44
C LYS A 152 -18.24 6.00 9.86
N CYS A 153 -17.75 6.73 10.86
CA CYS A 153 -17.57 6.27 12.24
C CYS A 153 -18.32 7.16 13.25
N HIS A 154 -18.70 6.61 14.39
CA HIS A 154 -19.33 7.41 15.45
C HIS A 154 -18.27 8.21 16.23
N VAL A 155 -18.39 9.54 16.23
CA VAL A 155 -17.45 10.47 16.88
C VAL A 155 -17.25 10.16 18.37
N HIS A 156 -18.34 9.86 19.09
CA HIS A 156 -18.31 9.42 20.49
C HIS A 156 -17.45 8.16 20.71
N THR A 157 -17.42 7.21 19.76
CA THR A 157 -16.57 6.02 19.87
C THR A 157 -15.09 6.38 19.70
N ILE A 158 -14.78 7.32 18.79
CA ILE A 158 -13.40 7.83 18.60
C ILE A 158 -12.93 8.59 19.86
N GLN A 159 -13.76 9.46 20.43
CA GLN A 159 -13.47 10.16 21.70
C GLN A 159 -13.23 9.17 22.85
N LEU A 160 -14.11 8.17 23.01
CA LEU A 160 -13.97 7.15 24.05
C LEU A 160 -12.69 6.31 23.87
N CYS A 161 -12.34 5.92 22.64
CA CYS A 161 -11.08 5.23 22.34
C CYS A 161 -9.85 6.09 22.66
N ARG A 162 -9.86 7.39 22.33
CA ARG A 162 -8.77 8.32 22.67
C ARG A 162 -8.57 8.40 24.18
N ARG A 163 -9.65 8.59 24.94
CA ARG A 163 -9.60 8.69 26.40
C ARG A 163 -9.12 7.38 27.04
N LEU A 164 -9.74 6.25 26.75
CA LEU A 164 -9.38 4.96 27.36
C LEU A 164 -7.95 4.50 27.05
N ALA A 165 -7.42 4.85 25.86
CA ALA A 165 -6.03 4.57 25.49
C ALA A 165 -5.04 5.43 26.27
N VAL A 166 -5.35 6.71 26.50
CA VAL A 166 -4.53 7.61 27.34
C VAL A 166 -4.56 7.16 28.80
N GLU A 167 -5.73 6.83 29.36
CA GLU A 167 -5.86 6.24 30.70
C GLU A 167 -5.00 4.97 30.86
N PHE A 168 -4.93 4.10 29.84
CA PHE A 168 -4.09 2.90 29.90
C PHE A 168 -2.59 3.23 29.86
N MET A 169 -2.17 4.18 29.02
CA MET A 169 -0.77 4.67 29.00
C MET A 169 -0.37 5.30 30.34
N HIS A 170 -1.28 6.06 30.96
CA HIS A 170 -1.11 6.64 32.30
C HIS A 170 -0.93 5.57 33.38
N TYR A 171 -1.73 4.50 33.35
CA TYR A 171 -1.53 3.35 34.24
C TYR A 171 -0.15 2.71 34.05
N VAL A 172 0.28 2.47 32.81
CA VAL A 172 1.60 1.86 32.52
C VAL A 172 2.77 2.73 32.99
N ILE A 173 2.66 4.06 32.88
CA ILE A 173 3.63 5.02 33.46
C ILE A 173 3.63 4.91 34.99
N ALA A 174 2.46 5.00 35.63
CA ALA A 174 2.36 5.00 37.09
C ALA A 174 2.82 3.67 37.73
N ALA A 175 2.61 2.55 37.04
CA ALA A 175 3.03 1.22 37.45
C ALA A 175 4.51 0.88 37.12
N ARG A 176 5.20 1.72 36.33
CA ARG A 176 6.49 1.39 35.68
C ARG A 176 6.45 -0.02 35.02
N ALA A 177 5.34 -0.30 34.33
CA ALA A 177 4.98 -1.64 33.85
C ALA A 177 5.55 -1.98 32.46
N LEU A 178 6.18 -1.02 31.76
CA LEU A 178 6.71 -1.23 30.42
C LEU A 178 7.94 -2.17 30.45
N ARG A 179 8.12 -2.99 29.40
CA ARG A 179 9.18 -4.03 29.33
C ARG A 179 9.90 -4.16 28.00
N LYS A 180 9.24 -3.92 26.86
CA LYS A 180 9.85 -3.98 25.51
C LYS A 180 9.19 -2.96 24.60
N VAL A 181 9.96 -2.37 23.67
CA VAL A 181 9.47 -1.42 22.68
C VAL A 181 10.09 -1.72 21.31
N PHE A 182 9.31 -1.79 20.24
CA PHE A 182 9.86 -2.06 18.90
C PHE A 182 9.20 -1.22 17.82
N LEU A 183 10.01 -0.48 17.08
CA LEU A 183 9.56 0.38 15.99
C LEU A 183 9.52 -0.43 14.69
N SER A 184 8.33 -0.52 14.09
CA SER A 184 8.12 -1.19 12.81
C SER A 184 7.52 -0.26 11.78
N ILE A 185 7.54 -0.67 10.50
CA ILE A 185 6.86 0.06 9.40
C ILE A 185 5.34 0.21 9.64
N LYS A 186 4.73 -0.67 10.45
CA LYS A 186 3.28 -0.65 10.76
C LYS A 186 2.90 0.31 11.90
N GLY A 187 3.86 0.71 12.72
CA GLY A 187 3.62 1.34 14.02
C GLY A 187 4.58 0.81 15.09
N ILE A 188 4.40 1.29 16.32
CA ILE A 188 5.23 0.95 17.47
C ILE A 188 4.55 -0.16 18.26
N TYR A 189 5.27 -1.25 18.49
CA TYR A 189 4.86 -2.32 19.40
C TYR A 189 5.34 -2.02 20.81
N TYR A 190 4.46 -2.17 21.80
CA TYR A 190 4.78 -2.07 23.21
C TYR A 190 4.43 -3.38 23.90
N GLN A 191 5.28 -3.82 24.84
CA GLN A 191 4.94 -4.84 25.82
C GLN A 191 4.99 -4.25 27.22
N ALA A 192 3.90 -4.38 27.97
CA ALA A 192 3.86 -4.13 29.40
C ALA A 192 3.50 -5.41 30.16
N GLU A 193 3.87 -5.45 31.44
CA GLU A 193 3.63 -6.57 32.34
C GLU A 193 2.66 -6.13 33.44
N VAL A 194 1.46 -6.70 33.45
CA VAL A 194 0.36 -6.29 34.33
C VAL A 194 -0.12 -7.50 35.12
N LEU A 195 0.07 -7.49 36.44
CA LEU A 195 -0.23 -8.60 37.35
C LEU A 195 0.35 -9.95 36.86
N GLY A 196 1.60 -9.93 36.39
CA GLY A 196 2.30 -11.12 35.87
C GLY A 196 1.75 -11.64 34.54
N GLN A 197 0.93 -10.88 33.80
CA GLN A 197 0.57 -11.19 32.41
C GLN A 197 1.26 -10.20 31.46
N PRO A 198 2.03 -10.68 30.46
CA PRO A 198 2.57 -9.82 29.41
C PRO A 198 1.47 -9.47 28.40
N ILE A 199 1.27 -8.18 28.17
CA ILE A 199 0.28 -7.62 27.26
C ILE A 199 1.03 -6.89 26.14
N VAL A 200 0.73 -7.21 24.88
CA VAL A 200 1.42 -6.70 23.70
C VAL A 200 0.44 -6.02 22.75
N TRP A 201 0.62 -4.72 22.50
CA TRP A 201 -0.23 -3.96 21.59
C TRP A 201 0.58 -3.15 20.57
N ILE A 202 -0.06 -2.81 19.46
CA ILE A 202 0.49 -1.90 18.45
C ILE A 202 -0.21 -0.54 18.50
N THR A 203 0.57 0.52 18.62
CA THR A 203 0.14 1.90 18.40
C THR A 203 0.57 2.34 16.99
N PRO A 204 -0.37 2.63 16.06
CA PRO A 204 -0.01 3.13 14.74
C PRO A 204 0.54 4.56 14.83
N TYR A 205 1.42 4.93 13.91
CA TYR A 205 1.92 6.31 13.81
C TYR A 205 0.79 7.31 13.55
N THR A 206 0.95 8.54 14.02
CA THR A 206 -0.05 9.63 13.99
C THR A 206 -0.20 10.30 12.62
N PHE A 207 -0.20 9.51 11.54
CA PHE A 207 -0.41 9.96 10.17
C PHE A 207 -1.91 10.04 9.81
N SER A 208 -2.24 10.86 8.83
CA SER A 208 -3.58 10.92 8.22
C SER A 208 -3.83 9.67 7.37
N HIS A 209 -4.60 8.73 7.89
CA HIS A 209 -4.91 7.47 7.20
C HIS A 209 -6.12 7.61 6.26
N ASP A 210 -5.93 7.25 4.99
CA ASP A 210 -7.03 7.04 4.06
C ASP A 210 -7.95 5.89 4.51
N HIS A 211 -9.23 5.99 4.15
CA HIS A 211 -10.27 5.04 4.59
C HIS A 211 -10.68 4.09 3.46
N PRO A 212 -9.96 2.97 3.22
CA PRO A 212 -10.24 2.05 2.12
C PRO A 212 -11.69 1.54 2.13
N THR A 213 -12.30 1.45 0.95
CA THR A 213 -13.70 1.05 0.76
C THR A 213 -13.98 -0.42 1.08
N ASP A 214 -12.95 -1.25 1.08
CA ASP A 214 -13.06 -2.71 1.15
C ASP A 214 -13.27 -3.22 2.59
N VAL A 215 -13.10 -2.33 3.58
CA VAL A 215 -13.18 -2.63 5.01
C VAL A 215 -14.59 -2.31 5.54
N ASP A 216 -15.27 -3.31 6.13
CA ASP A 216 -16.58 -3.13 6.77
C ASP A 216 -16.42 -2.44 8.14
N TYR A 217 -16.27 -1.11 8.14
CA TYR A 217 -16.18 -0.27 9.34
C TYR A 217 -17.33 -0.50 10.34
N ARG A 218 -18.49 -1.01 9.88
CA ARG A 218 -19.62 -1.32 10.77
C ARG A 218 -19.36 -2.57 11.59
N VAL A 219 -18.62 -3.55 11.05
CA VAL A 219 -18.14 -4.71 11.81
C VAL A 219 -17.08 -4.25 12.81
N MET A 220 -16.08 -3.48 12.37
CA MET A 220 -15.02 -2.95 13.26
C MET A 220 -15.60 -2.13 14.41
N ALA A 221 -16.54 -1.21 14.14
CA ALA A 221 -17.20 -0.42 15.17
C ALA A 221 -17.92 -1.27 16.23
N THR A 222 -18.46 -2.45 15.87
CA THR A 222 -19.10 -3.36 16.84
C THR A 222 -18.12 -4.20 17.66
N PHE A 223 -16.89 -4.39 17.17
CA PHE A 223 -15.77 -4.87 18.00
C PHE A 223 -15.30 -3.77 18.95
N THR A 224 -15.04 -2.57 18.44
CA THR A 224 -14.62 -1.40 19.24
C THR A 224 -15.63 -1.03 20.33
N GLU A 225 -16.93 -1.14 20.05
CA GLU A 225 -18.00 -1.00 21.05
C GLU A 225 -17.84 -1.97 22.23
N PHE A 226 -17.52 -3.23 21.97
CA PHE A 226 -17.21 -4.20 23.02
C PHE A 226 -15.89 -3.89 23.73
N TYR A 227 -14.81 -3.66 22.97
CA TYR A 227 -13.47 -3.42 23.52
C TYR A 227 -13.39 -2.15 24.38
N THR A 228 -14.10 -1.07 24.05
CA THR A 228 -14.19 0.11 24.92
C THR A 228 -14.90 -0.19 26.24
N THR A 229 -15.93 -1.04 26.27
CA THR A 229 -16.53 -1.46 27.55
C THR A 229 -15.63 -2.39 28.35
N LEU A 230 -14.90 -3.31 27.70
CA LEU A 230 -13.90 -4.17 28.34
C LEU A 230 -12.77 -3.32 28.97
N LEU A 231 -12.14 -2.45 28.17
CA LEU A 231 -11.03 -1.59 28.61
C LEU A 231 -11.46 -0.62 29.71
N GLY A 232 -12.71 -0.12 29.70
CA GLY A 232 -13.25 0.69 30.78
C GLY A 232 -13.41 -0.06 32.12
N PHE A 233 -13.76 -1.35 32.10
CA PHE A 233 -13.76 -2.20 33.31
C PHE A 233 -12.34 -2.57 33.76
N VAL A 234 -11.42 -2.74 32.80
CA VAL A 234 -10.01 -3.04 33.10
C VAL A 234 -9.32 -1.82 33.72
N ASN A 235 -9.38 -0.65 33.08
CA ASN A 235 -8.82 0.60 33.62
C ASN A 235 -9.34 0.88 35.03
N PHE A 236 -10.66 0.78 35.28
CA PHE A 236 -11.23 0.97 36.62
C PHE A 236 -10.54 0.10 37.70
N ARG A 237 -10.38 -1.21 37.44
CA ARG A 237 -9.75 -2.14 38.39
C ARG A 237 -8.23 -1.94 38.50
N LEU A 238 -7.56 -1.60 37.39
CA LEU A 238 -6.13 -1.30 37.37
C LEU A 238 -5.80 -0.03 38.18
N TYR A 239 -6.58 1.05 38.02
CA TYR A 239 -6.45 2.27 38.82
C TYR A 239 -6.72 2.01 40.30
N GLN A 240 -7.76 1.23 40.62
CA GLN A 240 -8.04 0.82 42.00
C GLN A 240 -6.88 0.01 42.61
N SER A 241 -6.17 -0.81 41.83
CA SER A 241 -5.01 -1.58 42.33
C SER A 241 -3.74 -0.75 42.60
N LEU A 242 -3.71 0.53 42.21
CA LEU A 242 -2.62 1.47 42.52
C LEU A 242 -3.08 2.61 43.46
N ASN A 243 -4.25 2.46 44.10
CA ASN A 243 -4.86 3.50 44.94
C ASN A 243 -5.04 4.86 44.20
N LEU A 244 -5.26 4.82 42.87
CA LEU A 244 -5.49 6.00 42.03
C LEU A 244 -6.98 6.28 41.83
N HIS A 245 -7.35 7.55 41.73
CA HIS A 245 -8.74 7.95 41.48
C HIS A 245 -9.18 7.52 40.07
N TYR A 246 -10.40 7.02 39.89
CA TYR A 246 -10.97 6.70 38.58
C TYR A 246 -12.38 7.31 38.39
N PRO A 247 -12.68 8.06 37.30
CA PRO A 247 -11.77 8.51 36.26
C PRO A 247 -10.55 9.27 36.82
N PRO A 248 -9.41 9.29 36.11
CA PRO A 248 -8.20 9.91 36.66
C PRO A 248 -8.40 11.41 36.89
N LYS A 249 -7.56 11.97 37.77
CA LYS A 249 -7.42 13.41 38.01
C LYS A 249 -5.94 13.73 37.99
N LEU A 250 -5.55 14.84 37.36
CA LEU A 250 -4.18 15.33 37.44
C LEU A 250 -3.94 15.95 38.81
N GLU A 251 -2.71 15.83 39.29
CA GLU A 251 -2.23 16.53 40.47
C GLU A 251 -2.06 18.02 40.12
N SER A 252 -2.74 18.90 40.86
CA SER A 252 -2.85 20.32 40.49
C SER A 252 -1.53 21.06 40.72
N GLN A 253 -0.92 21.60 39.66
CA GLN A 253 0.18 22.54 39.83
C GLN A 253 -0.32 23.89 40.34
N VAL A 254 0.37 24.37 41.37
CA VAL A 254 0.00 25.55 42.16
C VAL A 254 0.16 26.84 41.35
N HIS A 255 -0.89 27.68 41.38
CA HIS A 255 -0.95 29.07 40.88
C HIS A 255 -0.65 29.33 39.39
N THR A 256 -1.71 29.29 38.57
CA THR A 256 -2.05 30.45 37.71
C THR A 256 -3.57 30.54 37.51
N GLU A 257 -4.11 31.73 37.29
CA GLU A 257 -5.57 31.98 37.33
C GLU A 257 -6.28 31.61 36.02
N ALA A 258 -7.15 30.58 36.06
CA ALA A 258 -8.09 30.25 34.98
C ALA A 258 -9.40 29.65 35.51
N LYS A 259 -10.25 30.47 36.15
CA LYS A 259 -11.61 30.05 36.52
C LYS A 259 -12.50 29.90 35.27
N THR A 260 -12.69 28.67 34.78
CA THR A 260 -14.01 28.03 34.48
C THR A 260 -13.86 26.71 33.71
N SER A 261 -13.86 25.56 34.40
CA SER A 261 -14.49 24.27 34.00
C SER A 261 -13.98 23.10 34.87
N GLU A 262 -14.79 22.65 35.84
CA GLU A 262 -14.37 21.59 36.79
C GLU A 262 -14.52 20.15 36.25
N ASP A 263 -15.10 19.96 35.05
CA ASP A 263 -15.34 18.66 34.41
C ASP A 263 -14.34 18.28 33.29
N ALA A 264 -13.28 19.08 33.10
CA ALA A 264 -12.41 19.02 31.91
C ALA A 264 -11.43 17.82 31.82
N TYR A 265 -11.76 16.63 32.36
CA TYR A 265 -10.93 15.43 32.19
C TYR A 265 -11.25 14.65 30.90
N ALA A 266 -10.52 14.97 29.84
CA ALA A 266 -10.41 14.24 28.57
C ALA A 266 -11.70 14.02 27.73
N LEU A 267 -12.87 14.46 28.18
CA LEU A 267 -14.15 14.33 27.46
C LEU A 267 -14.14 15.04 26.09
N ASP A 268 -13.49 16.20 26.00
CA ASP A 268 -13.44 17.05 24.80
C ASP A 268 -12.05 17.10 24.14
N SER A 269 -11.24 16.05 24.32
CA SER A 269 -9.86 15.99 23.81
C SER A 269 -9.78 15.85 22.28
N GLU A 270 -9.85 17.00 21.62
CA GLU A 270 -9.75 17.16 20.16
C GLU A 270 -8.32 16.90 19.67
N SER A 271 -7.32 17.27 20.49
CA SER A 271 -5.93 17.49 20.08
C SER A 271 -4.91 16.46 20.59
N SER A 272 -3.86 16.22 19.81
CA SER A 272 -2.62 15.51 20.22
C SER A 272 -1.87 16.27 21.33
N LEU A 273 -1.98 17.60 21.35
CA LEU A 273 -1.31 18.49 22.31
C LEU A 273 -1.76 18.24 23.75
N GLU A 274 -3.05 17.91 23.95
CA GLU A 274 -3.62 17.62 25.27
C GLU A 274 -3.18 16.24 25.80
N LYS A 275 -3.02 15.25 24.92
CA LYS A 275 -2.47 13.94 25.31
C LYS A 275 -1.07 14.09 25.88
N LEU A 276 -0.22 14.88 25.21
CA LEU A 276 1.14 15.19 25.67
C LEU A 276 1.13 15.85 27.04
N ALA A 277 0.31 16.91 27.22
CA ALA A 277 0.19 17.61 28.49
C ALA A 277 -0.29 16.71 29.63
N ALA A 278 -1.18 15.76 29.34
CA ALA A 278 -1.61 14.79 30.34
C ALA A 278 -0.50 13.78 30.67
N LEU A 279 0.27 13.30 29.69
CA LEU A 279 1.35 12.30 29.89
C LEU A 279 2.60 12.86 30.62
N SER A 280 2.86 14.17 30.56
CA SER A 280 3.93 14.80 31.35
C SER A 280 3.57 15.02 32.82
N ALA A 281 2.28 15.09 33.15
CA ALA A 281 1.79 15.32 34.51
C ALA A 281 1.87 14.09 35.45
N SER A 282 1.63 14.34 36.74
CA SER A 282 1.39 13.32 37.79
C SER A 282 -0.11 13.11 38.04
N LEU A 283 -0.47 11.94 38.55
CA LEU A 283 -1.86 11.55 38.83
C LEU A 283 -2.15 11.64 40.34
N ALA A 284 -3.31 12.19 40.69
CA ALA A 284 -3.75 12.25 42.08
C ALA A 284 -4.06 10.85 42.64
N ARG A 285 -3.40 10.50 43.74
CA ARG A 285 -3.67 9.29 44.54
C ARG A 285 -4.86 9.54 45.48
N VAL A 286 -5.61 8.48 45.80
CA VAL A 286 -6.74 8.51 46.75
C VAL A 286 -6.24 8.52 48.20
N VAL A 287 -5.05 7.97 48.43
CA VAL A 287 -4.34 7.94 49.71
C VAL A 287 -2.94 8.50 49.46
N VAL A 288 -2.49 9.44 50.29
CA VAL A 288 -1.08 9.85 50.31
C VAL A 288 -0.27 8.67 50.84
N PRO A 289 0.82 8.24 50.19
CA PRO A 289 1.68 7.22 50.77
C PRO A 289 2.25 7.74 52.09
N THR A 290 1.77 7.21 53.21
CA THR A 290 2.69 6.74 54.24
C THR A 290 3.69 5.83 53.54
N GLU A 291 4.97 5.94 53.90
CA GLU A 291 6.03 5.11 53.33
C GLU A 291 5.62 3.64 53.43
N GLU A 292 5.31 3.02 52.28
CA GLU A 292 4.95 1.61 52.24
C GLU A 292 6.24 0.84 52.54
N GLU A 293 6.35 0.35 53.77
CA GLU A 293 7.45 -0.49 54.25
C GLU A 293 7.78 -1.53 53.19
N GLU A 294 9.07 -1.62 52.80
CA GLU A 294 9.50 -2.59 51.79
C GLU A 294 9.09 -3.98 52.29
N ALA A 295 8.16 -4.62 51.58
CA ALA A 295 7.55 -5.86 52.03
C ALA A 295 8.61 -6.97 52.03
N GLU A 296 9.22 -7.21 53.20
CA GLU A 296 10.25 -8.21 53.40
C GLU A 296 9.78 -9.56 52.85
N VAL A 297 10.62 -10.16 52.01
CA VAL A 297 10.30 -11.43 51.34
C VAL A 297 10.49 -12.56 52.34
N ASP A 298 9.40 -12.87 53.06
CA ASP A 298 9.27 -13.87 54.12
C ASP A 298 10.17 -15.10 53.90
N GLU A 299 11.22 -15.23 54.71
CA GLU A 299 12.30 -16.20 54.48
C GLU A 299 11.93 -17.60 54.97
N PHE A 300 11.16 -18.32 54.15
CA PHE A 300 10.94 -19.75 54.32
C PHE A 300 12.24 -20.54 54.04
N PRO A 301 12.77 -21.32 55.00
CA PRO A 301 13.91 -22.20 54.76
C PRO A 301 13.54 -23.28 53.74
N ALA A 302 14.28 -23.34 52.63
CA ALA A 302 14.04 -24.25 51.52
C ALA A 302 15.30 -25.05 51.19
N ASP A 303 15.22 -26.39 51.28
CA ASP A 303 16.36 -27.26 51.09
C ASP A 303 16.84 -27.32 49.62
N GLY A 304 18.16 -27.25 49.43
CA GLY A 304 18.87 -27.68 48.22
C GLY A 304 18.37 -27.06 46.91
N GLU A 305 17.73 -27.87 46.06
CA GLU A 305 17.33 -27.49 44.69
C GLU A 305 16.37 -26.30 44.63
N MET A 306 15.58 -26.06 45.69
CA MET A 306 14.69 -24.89 45.73
C MET A 306 15.42 -23.59 46.09
N ALA A 307 16.55 -23.65 46.80
CA ALA A 307 17.32 -22.47 47.14
C ALA A 307 17.93 -21.80 45.89
N ALA A 308 18.46 -22.59 44.95
CA ALA A 308 18.98 -22.08 43.68
C ALA A 308 17.88 -21.42 42.83
N GLN A 309 16.69 -22.02 42.77
CA GLN A 309 15.54 -21.45 42.04
C GLN A 309 15.05 -20.14 42.67
N GLU A 310 15.07 -20.04 44.00
CA GLU A 310 14.71 -18.81 44.72
C GLU A 310 15.79 -17.72 44.58
N GLU A 311 17.09 -18.08 44.58
CA GLU A 311 18.19 -17.15 44.34
C GLU A 311 18.13 -16.55 42.93
N ASP A 312 17.87 -17.38 41.90
CA ASP A 312 17.68 -16.90 40.53
C ASP A 312 16.40 -16.06 40.38
N ARG A 313 15.33 -16.39 41.12
CA ARG A 313 14.11 -15.57 41.19
C ARG A 313 14.37 -14.21 41.86
N ARG A 314 15.17 -14.16 42.93
CA ARG A 314 15.64 -12.91 43.56
C ARG A 314 16.47 -12.07 42.58
N LYS A 315 17.43 -12.68 41.86
CA LYS A 315 18.22 -11.99 40.81
C LYS A 315 17.36 -11.44 39.68
N GLU A 316 16.35 -12.17 39.21
CA GLU A 316 15.44 -11.65 38.17
C GLU A 316 14.60 -10.49 38.70
N LEU A 317 14.08 -10.55 39.93
CA LEU A 317 13.35 -9.44 40.55
C LEU A 317 14.23 -8.18 40.70
N GLU A 318 15.48 -8.32 41.15
CA GLU A 318 16.46 -7.22 41.16
C GLU A 318 16.70 -6.64 39.78
N ALA A 319 16.87 -7.48 38.75
CA ALA A 319 17.07 -7.03 37.37
C ALA A 319 15.83 -6.32 36.82
N GLN A 320 14.62 -6.72 37.24
CA GLN A 320 13.39 -6.00 36.93
C GLN A 320 13.31 -4.64 37.64
N GLU A 321 13.69 -4.52 38.91
CA GLU A 321 13.75 -3.23 39.61
C GLU A 321 14.79 -2.28 39.00
N LYS A 322 15.99 -2.76 38.71
CA LYS A 322 17.03 -2.00 38.00
C LYS A 322 16.51 -1.50 36.65
N HIS A 323 15.77 -2.33 35.91
CA HIS A 323 15.13 -1.94 34.65
C HIS A 323 13.99 -0.92 34.84
N LYS A 324 13.12 -1.04 35.85
CA LYS A 324 12.07 -0.04 36.17
C LYS A 324 12.63 1.36 36.45
N LYS A 325 13.89 1.44 36.90
CA LYS A 325 14.58 2.67 37.30
C LYS A 325 15.60 3.18 36.25
N LEU A 326 15.62 2.60 35.04
CA LEU A 326 16.64 2.82 34.01
C LEU A 326 16.91 4.29 33.63
N PHE A 327 15.90 5.17 33.68
CA PHE A 327 16.04 6.60 33.37
C PHE A 327 15.84 7.52 34.59
N GLU A 328 15.83 6.97 35.80
CA GLU A 328 15.67 7.72 37.04
C GLU A 328 16.83 8.73 37.21
N GLY A 329 16.51 9.98 37.55
CA GLY A 329 17.47 11.08 37.63
C GLY A 329 17.85 11.73 36.28
N LEU A 330 17.48 11.16 35.12
CA LEU A 330 17.77 11.76 33.81
C LEU A 330 16.70 12.77 33.38
N LYS A 331 17.17 13.93 32.90
CA LYS A 331 16.35 14.96 32.24
C LYS A 331 16.55 14.91 30.72
N PHE A 332 15.44 14.72 30.00
CA PHE A 332 15.36 14.60 28.53
C PHE A 332 14.62 15.76 27.88
N PHE A 333 15.30 16.52 27.03
CA PHE A 333 14.67 17.54 26.18
C PHE A 333 14.40 17.01 24.77
N LEU A 334 13.15 17.10 24.30
CA LEU A 334 12.73 16.62 22.97
C LEU A 334 12.65 17.78 21.94
N ASN A 335 13.36 17.64 20.83
CA ASN A 335 13.32 18.62 19.73
C ASN A 335 12.04 18.55 18.88
N ARG A 336 11.84 19.51 17.96
CA ARG A 336 10.59 19.65 17.19
C ARG A 336 10.26 18.46 16.28
N GLU A 337 11.27 17.81 15.71
CA GLU A 337 11.13 16.76 14.71
C GLU A 337 10.82 15.36 15.26
N VAL A 338 11.08 15.10 16.54
CA VAL A 338 11.05 13.74 17.10
C VAL A 338 9.62 13.32 17.53
N PRO A 339 9.29 12.01 17.57
CA PRO A 339 7.95 11.53 17.90
C PRO A 339 7.61 11.67 19.39
N ARG A 340 7.25 12.89 19.80
CA ARG A 340 6.98 13.32 21.19
C ARG A 340 6.07 12.38 21.98
N GLU A 341 4.93 11.94 21.42
CA GLU A 341 3.98 11.06 22.15
C GLU A 341 4.62 9.73 22.58
N ALA A 342 5.42 9.12 21.71
CA ALA A 342 6.08 7.84 21.98
C ALA A 342 7.26 8.00 22.94
N LEU A 343 8.12 8.98 22.70
CA LEU A 343 9.30 9.24 23.54
C LEU A 343 8.89 9.66 24.96
N ALA A 344 7.90 10.54 25.11
CA ALA A 344 7.41 10.94 26.44
C ALA A 344 6.83 9.74 27.22
N PHE A 345 6.05 8.87 26.57
CA PHE A 345 5.51 7.66 27.19
C PHE A 345 6.61 6.70 27.68
N VAL A 346 7.60 6.41 26.83
CA VAL A 346 8.70 5.49 27.18
C VAL A 346 9.58 6.09 28.28
N ILE A 347 10.02 7.33 28.15
CA ILE A 347 10.90 7.99 29.14
C ILE A 347 10.22 8.06 30.52
N ARG A 348 8.95 8.46 30.58
CA ARG A 348 8.16 8.52 31.83
C ARG A 348 7.97 7.14 32.47
N SER A 349 7.83 6.08 31.68
CA SER A 349 7.60 4.72 32.19
C SER A 349 8.81 4.11 32.92
N PHE A 350 10.02 4.66 32.72
CA PHE A 350 11.26 4.22 33.36
C PHE A 350 11.87 5.28 34.31
N GLY A 351 11.05 6.22 34.80
CA GLY A 351 11.44 7.21 35.82
C GLY A 351 12.05 8.52 35.31
N GLY A 352 12.25 8.67 33.99
CA GLY A 352 12.86 9.88 33.41
C GLY A 352 11.92 11.09 33.36
N ILE A 353 12.48 12.29 33.45
CA ILE A 353 11.73 13.56 33.38
C ILE A 353 11.88 14.16 31.98
N VAL A 354 10.77 14.31 31.25
CA VAL A 354 10.73 14.77 29.86
C VAL A 354 10.18 16.20 29.74
N SER A 355 10.74 16.98 28.81
CA SER A 355 10.18 18.28 28.39
C SER A 355 10.41 18.55 26.89
N TRP A 356 9.84 19.66 26.42
CA TRP A 356 9.86 20.17 25.06
C TRP A 356 9.69 21.70 25.08
N ASP A 357 9.84 22.35 23.93
CA ASP A 357 9.65 23.79 23.78
C ASP A 357 8.18 24.20 24.02
N LYS A 358 7.95 25.16 24.94
CA LYS A 358 6.63 25.72 25.29
C LYS A 358 5.84 26.23 24.08
N SER A 359 6.51 26.69 23.03
CA SER A 359 5.87 27.15 21.78
C SER A 359 5.28 26.03 20.92
N LEU A 360 5.66 24.76 21.16
CA LEU A 360 5.28 23.61 20.32
C LEU A 360 4.11 22.78 20.88
N CYS A 361 3.95 22.73 22.20
CA CYS A 361 2.81 22.08 22.87
C CYS A 361 2.70 22.44 24.36
N ILE A 362 1.45 22.50 24.84
CA ILE A 362 1.09 22.67 26.26
C ILE A 362 1.69 21.51 27.09
N GLY A 363 1.99 21.75 28.36
CA GLY A 363 2.50 20.74 29.29
C GLY A 363 4.01 20.52 29.29
N ALA A 364 4.79 21.47 28.75
CA ALA A 364 6.24 21.53 28.94
C ALA A 364 6.57 21.76 30.42
N THR A 365 7.53 21.01 30.96
CA THR A 365 7.87 21.01 32.40
C THR A 365 9.07 21.92 32.71
N TYR A 366 10.00 22.08 31.76
CA TYR A 366 11.16 22.97 31.83
C TYR A 366 11.62 23.42 30.42
N ASP A 367 12.37 24.52 30.34
CA ASP A 367 12.82 25.14 29.08
C ASP A 367 14.17 24.59 28.58
N VAL A 368 14.47 24.85 27.30
CA VAL A 368 15.75 24.52 26.62
C VAL A 368 16.98 25.02 27.40
N THR A 369 16.81 26.09 28.19
CA THR A 369 17.88 26.77 28.94
C THR A 369 18.17 26.17 30.32
N ASP A 370 17.42 25.17 30.79
CA ASP A 370 17.68 24.51 32.08
C ASP A 370 19.08 23.83 32.08
N PRO A 371 20.00 24.22 32.98
CA PRO A 371 21.33 23.60 33.04
C PRO A 371 21.28 22.12 33.46
N GLY A 372 20.20 21.65 34.07
CA GLY A 372 20.03 20.24 34.46
C GLY A 372 19.69 19.27 33.32
N ILE A 373 19.51 19.73 32.07
CA ILE A 373 19.22 18.84 30.94
C ILE A 373 20.44 17.96 30.63
N THR A 374 20.34 16.66 30.88
CA THR A 374 21.42 15.68 30.61
C THR A 374 21.45 15.21 29.16
N HIS A 375 20.28 14.96 28.57
CA HIS A 375 20.13 14.38 27.24
C HIS A 375 19.17 15.21 26.40
N GLN A 376 19.55 15.46 25.14
CA GLN A 376 18.74 16.18 24.18
C GLN A 376 18.54 15.33 22.93
N ILE A 377 17.28 14.99 22.65
CA ILE A 377 16.93 14.08 21.55
C ILE A 377 16.73 14.87 20.26
N VAL A 378 17.60 14.63 19.27
CA VAL A 378 17.69 15.37 17.99
C VAL A 378 17.88 14.38 16.85
N ASP A 379 17.18 14.56 15.74
CA ASP A 379 17.28 13.65 14.57
C ASP A 379 17.86 14.33 13.31
N ARG A 380 18.09 15.65 13.36
CA ARG A 380 18.62 16.44 12.24
C ARG A 380 20.08 16.83 12.46
N PRO A 381 21.01 16.51 11.53
CA PRO A 381 22.39 16.95 11.64
C PRO A 381 22.52 18.47 11.48
N GLY A 382 23.39 19.08 12.29
CA GLY A 382 23.86 20.46 12.10
C GLY A 382 22.90 21.60 12.48
N GLN A 383 21.80 21.35 13.20
CA GLN A 383 20.75 22.36 13.42
C GLN A 383 20.83 23.14 14.76
N GLN A 384 21.80 22.87 15.65
CA GLN A 384 21.96 23.61 16.92
C GLN A 384 23.43 23.82 17.30
N THR A 385 23.70 24.88 18.07
CA THR A 385 24.96 25.08 18.80
C THR A 385 25.03 24.12 20.00
N PRO A 386 26.05 23.25 20.11
CA PRO A 386 26.14 22.29 21.21
C PRO A 386 26.42 22.99 22.54
N VAL A 387 25.58 22.72 23.54
CA VAL A 387 25.80 23.15 24.94
C VAL A 387 26.71 22.14 25.63
N ILE A 388 27.83 22.61 26.18
CA ILE A 388 28.80 21.78 26.90
C ILE A 388 28.11 21.12 28.11
N GLY A 389 28.32 19.82 28.30
CA GLY A 389 27.70 19.03 29.36
C GLY A 389 26.37 18.35 28.99
N ARG A 390 25.89 18.49 27.74
CA ARG A 390 24.68 17.80 27.25
C ARG A 390 25.02 16.75 26.18
N TYR A 391 24.39 15.58 26.28
CA TYR A 391 24.47 14.55 25.24
C TYR A 391 23.39 14.76 24.18
N TYR A 392 23.81 14.95 22.93
CA TYR A 392 22.94 15.04 21.76
C TYR A 392 22.84 13.66 21.10
N VAL A 393 21.69 13.01 21.21
CA VAL A 393 21.49 11.63 20.71
C VAL A 393 20.22 11.50 19.87
N GLN A 394 20.22 10.55 18.92
CA GLN A 394 19.07 10.26 18.08
C GLN A 394 18.00 9.44 18.84
N PRO A 395 16.71 9.52 18.44
CA PRO A 395 15.61 8.85 19.12
C PRO A 395 15.79 7.34 19.37
N GLN A 396 16.55 6.66 18.51
CA GLN A 396 16.75 5.20 18.59
C GLN A 396 17.41 4.76 19.91
N TRP A 397 18.35 5.55 20.46
CA TRP A 397 19.09 5.24 21.70
C TRP A 397 18.15 4.94 22.88
N VAL A 398 17.03 5.66 22.98
CA VAL A 398 16.03 5.49 24.05
C VAL A 398 15.33 4.14 23.95
N PHE A 399 15.02 3.68 22.72
CA PHE A 399 14.33 2.42 22.50
C PHE A 399 15.27 1.22 22.62
N ASP A 400 16.50 1.34 22.13
CA ASP A 400 17.51 0.28 22.20
C ASP A 400 18.02 0.08 23.63
N SER A 401 18.24 1.15 24.40
CA SER A 401 18.63 1.05 25.82
C SER A 401 17.58 0.34 26.68
N VAL A 402 16.29 0.61 26.43
CA VAL A 402 15.17 -0.10 27.08
C VAL A 402 15.18 -1.59 26.73
N ASN A 403 15.35 -1.93 25.45
CA ASN A 403 15.38 -3.33 25.03
C ASN A 403 16.63 -4.09 25.55
N ALA A 404 17.77 -3.40 25.66
CA ALA A 404 19.00 -3.90 26.23
C ALA A 404 18.98 -3.96 27.78
N ARG A 405 17.97 -3.37 28.44
CA ARG A 405 17.90 -3.17 29.91
C ARG A 405 19.11 -2.43 30.49
N LEU A 406 19.79 -1.63 29.66
CA LEU A 406 21.13 -1.07 29.89
C LEU A 406 21.20 0.29 29.18
N LEU A 407 21.81 1.31 29.81
CA LEU A 407 22.15 2.55 29.12
C LEU A 407 23.29 2.29 28.14
N LEU A 408 22.98 2.30 26.84
CA LEU A 408 23.97 2.00 25.79
C LEU A 408 24.95 3.17 25.60
N PRO A 409 26.16 2.92 25.05
CA PRO A 409 27.08 3.98 24.68
C PRO A 409 26.42 5.02 23.76
N VAL A 410 26.50 6.30 24.14
CA VAL A 410 25.82 7.39 23.41
C VAL A 410 26.46 7.71 22.05
N ALA A 411 27.75 7.35 21.86
CA ALA A 411 28.54 7.73 20.70
C ALA A 411 28.00 7.18 19.38
N ASP A 412 27.55 5.93 19.37
CA ASP A 412 26.98 5.24 18.19
C ASP A 412 25.64 5.86 17.73
N TYR A 413 25.07 6.76 18.53
CA TYR A 413 23.75 7.37 18.34
C TYR A 413 23.82 8.90 18.22
N PHE A 414 25.01 9.49 18.03
CA PHE A 414 25.16 10.93 17.80
C PHE A 414 24.62 11.35 16.42
N PRO A 415 23.93 12.51 16.30
CA PRO A 415 23.34 12.97 15.04
C PRO A 415 24.34 13.05 13.86
N GLY A 416 24.18 12.16 12.88
CA GLY A 416 25.03 12.06 11.69
C GLY A 416 25.95 10.83 11.67
N VAL A 417 26.00 10.05 12.77
CA VAL A 417 26.60 8.70 12.80
C VAL A 417 25.67 7.71 12.10
N GLN A 418 26.22 6.62 11.58
CA GLN A 418 25.42 5.51 11.04
C GLN A 418 24.91 4.63 12.19
N LEU A 419 23.62 4.76 12.50
CA LEU A 419 22.96 4.05 13.61
C LEU A 419 23.09 2.51 13.53
N PRO A 420 23.22 1.82 14.68
CA PRO A 420 23.11 0.36 14.76
C PRO A 420 21.76 -0.18 14.26
N PRO A 421 21.66 -1.45 13.83
CA PRO A 421 20.39 -2.06 13.45
C PRO A 421 19.41 -2.19 14.63
N HIS A 422 18.21 -1.59 14.54
CA HIS A 422 17.17 -1.73 15.56
C HIS A 422 16.60 -3.17 15.59
N LEU A 423 17.07 -3.98 16.56
CA LEU A 423 16.70 -5.39 16.68
C LEU A 423 15.34 -5.59 17.39
N SER A 424 14.62 -6.64 17.00
CA SER A 424 13.33 -6.97 17.63
C SER A 424 13.52 -7.75 18.94
N PRO A 425 13.08 -7.20 20.09
CA PRO A 425 13.20 -7.86 21.40
C PRO A 425 12.13 -8.98 21.58
N PHE A 426 11.27 -9.21 20.58
CA PHE A 426 10.20 -10.21 20.61
C PHE A 426 10.63 -11.58 20.08
N VAL A 427 11.83 -11.70 19.49
CA VAL A 427 12.38 -12.97 19.01
C VAL A 427 13.11 -13.66 20.16
N THR A 428 12.56 -14.79 20.63
CA THR A 428 13.27 -15.72 21.52
C THR A 428 14.03 -16.74 20.69
N GLU A 429 15.34 -16.87 20.96
CA GLU A 429 16.23 -17.81 20.29
C GLU A 429 16.04 -19.25 20.77
N LYS A 430 16.42 -20.18 19.90
CA LYS A 430 16.45 -21.62 20.15
C LYS A 430 17.67 -22.20 19.46
N GLU A 431 18.15 -23.34 19.97
CA GLU A 431 19.28 -24.06 19.39
C GLU A 431 19.07 -24.33 17.88
N GLY A 432 19.97 -23.77 17.06
CA GLY A 432 19.91 -23.87 15.59
C GLY A 432 19.16 -22.74 14.86
N ASP A 433 18.70 -21.70 15.55
CA ASP A 433 18.24 -20.45 14.91
C ASP A 433 19.43 -19.49 14.71
N TYR A 434 19.47 -18.74 13.58
CA TYR A 434 20.58 -17.82 13.27
C TYR A 434 20.54 -16.54 14.13
N VAL A 435 21.65 -16.22 14.82
CA VAL A 435 21.82 -15.04 15.67
C VAL A 435 22.71 -13.99 14.98
N PRO A 436 22.25 -12.74 14.76
CA PRO A 436 23.07 -11.69 14.17
C PRO A 436 24.24 -11.25 15.08
N PRO A 437 25.42 -10.91 14.51
CA PRO A 437 26.60 -10.53 15.30
C PRO A 437 26.38 -9.26 16.13
N GLU A 438 25.53 -8.34 15.68
CA GLU A 438 25.15 -7.15 16.46
C GLU A 438 24.42 -7.53 17.77
N LYS A 439 23.68 -8.64 17.76
CA LYS A 439 23.03 -9.17 18.96
C LYS A 439 24.02 -9.90 19.88
N LEU A 440 25.01 -10.59 19.32
CA LEU A 440 26.11 -11.17 20.10
C LEU A 440 26.91 -10.07 20.83
N LYS A 441 27.20 -8.94 20.17
CA LYS A 441 27.86 -7.78 20.82
C LYS A 441 27.00 -7.16 21.93
N LEU A 442 25.66 -7.14 21.80
CA LEU A 442 24.76 -6.72 22.89
C LEU A 442 24.71 -7.73 24.05
N LEU A 443 24.77 -9.04 23.79
CA LEU A 443 24.82 -10.07 24.83
C LEU A 443 26.16 -10.05 25.58
N ALA A 444 27.27 -9.80 24.88
CA ALA A 444 28.59 -9.58 25.47
C ALA A 444 28.59 -8.35 26.40
N LEU A 445 28.03 -7.22 25.95
CA LEU A 445 27.85 -6.02 26.79
C LEU A 445 26.98 -6.28 28.03
N GLN A 446 25.96 -7.15 27.93
CA GLN A 446 25.15 -7.57 29.08
C GLN A 446 25.90 -8.48 30.07
N ARG A 447 26.95 -9.19 29.64
CA ARG A 447 27.86 -9.95 30.50
C ARG A 447 29.02 -9.10 31.06
N GLY A 448 29.18 -7.86 30.59
CA GLY A 448 30.27 -6.95 30.99
C GLY A 448 31.56 -7.09 30.16
N GLU A 449 31.51 -7.75 29.02
CA GLU A 449 32.65 -7.92 28.11
C GLU A 449 32.87 -6.65 27.26
N HIS A 450 34.12 -6.21 27.12
CA HIS A 450 34.47 -5.04 26.30
C HIS A 450 34.49 -5.41 24.80
N PRO A 451 33.75 -4.69 23.93
CA PRO A 451 33.55 -5.09 22.53
C PRO A 451 34.72 -4.82 21.57
N GLY A 452 35.89 -4.37 22.08
CA GLY A 452 37.09 -4.08 21.27
C GLY A 452 37.74 -5.34 20.68
N ASN A 453 37.89 -6.38 21.51
CA ASN A 453 38.49 -7.68 21.16
C ASN A 453 37.79 -8.49 20.04
N LEU A 454 36.77 -7.93 19.38
CA LEU A 454 36.01 -8.53 18.26
C LEU A 454 36.08 -7.69 16.98
N ASN A 455 37.08 -6.81 16.89
CA ASN A 455 37.37 -5.97 15.73
C ASN A 455 38.86 -5.99 15.35
N GLU A 456 39.76 -6.23 16.31
CA GLU A 456 41.21 -6.31 16.08
C GLU A 456 41.64 -7.73 15.62
N SER A 457 40.93 -8.77 16.05
CA SER A 457 41.07 -10.17 15.61
C SER A 457 40.50 -10.45 14.19
N GLU A 458 40.53 -9.46 13.30
CA GLU A 458 40.28 -9.59 11.86
C GLU A 458 41.36 -8.88 11.02
N GLU A 459 42.37 -8.23 11.65
CA GLU A 459 43.44 -7.50 10.94
C GLU A 459 44.87 -7.98 11.30
N GLU A 460 45.06 -8.94 12.24
CA GLU A 460 46.38 -9.51 12.58
C GLU A 460 46.58 -10.99 12.14
N ASP A 461 45.52 -11.76 11.88
CA ASP A 461 45.59 -13.21 11.60
C ASP A 461 45.84 -13.59 10.10
N GLU A 462 46.20 -12.64 9.21
CA GLU A 462 46.47 -12.89 7.77
C GLU A 462 47.99 -12.99 7.41
N GLU A 463 48.95 -12.94 8.36
CA GLU A 463 50.41 -12.96 8.05
C GLU A 463 51.31 -13.93 8.88
N GLU A 464 50.83 -14.99 9.56
CA GLU A 464 51.73 -16.06 10.07
C GLU A 464 51.10 -17.45 10.33
N ASP A 465 50.68 -18.20 9.29
CA ASP A 465 50.74 -19.69 9.33
C ASP A 465 50.76 -20.38 7.94
N ASP A 466 51.94 -20.83 7.48
CA ASP A 466 52.09 -21.79 6.36
C ASP A 466 52.00 -23.24 6.91
N GLY A 467 51.02 -23.50 7.78
CA GLY A 467 51.11 -24.56 8.80
C GLY A 467 50.04 -25.66 8.82
N ASP A 468 48.79 -25.38 8.43
CA ASP A 468 47.73 -26.41 8.46
C ASP A 468 46.76 -26.29 7.27
N GLY A 469 46.86 -27.25 6.34
CA GLY A 469 46.09 -27.27 5.09
C GLY A 469 45.10 -28.43 4.97
N GLU A 470 45.01 -29.30 5.98
CA GLU A 470 44.25 -30.56 5.88
C GLU A 470 42.80 -30.42 6.43
N GLU A 471 42.51 -29.43 7.28
CA GLU A 471 41.18 -29.27 7.91
C GLU A 471 40.11 -28.53 7.07
N GLU A 472 40.44 -27.76 6.03
CA GLU A 472 39.41 -27.13 5.17
C GLU A 472 38.97 -28.01 3.99
N GLU A 473 39.87 -28.83 3.41
CA GLU A 473 39.49 -29.75 2.31
C GLU A 473 38.48 -30.83 2.77
N GLU A 474 38.63 -31.40 3.98
CA GLU A 474 37.66 -32.40 4.50
C GLU A 474 36.23 -31.84 4.63
N LYS A 475 36.07 -30.53 4.87
CA LYS A 475 34.75 -29.90 5.06
C LYS A 475 34.03 -29.63 3.73
N GLU A 476 34.75 -29.36 2.65
CA GLU A 476 34.15 -29.29 1.30
C GLU A 476 33.83 -30.70 0.76
N GLU A 477 34.64 -31.73 1.06
CA GLU A 477 34.32 -33.11 0.67
C GLU A 477 33.06 -33.67 1.35
N GLU A 478 32.79 -33.36 2.64
CA GLU A 478 31.56 -33.83 3.31
C GLU A 478 30.28 -33.20 2.75
N GLU A 479 30.25 -31.89 2.43
CA GLU A 479 29.04 -31.25 1.90
C GLU A 479 28.69 -31.74 0.48
N ASP A 480 29.67 -31.96 -0.40
CA ASP A 480 29.41 -32.48 -1.75
C ASP A 480 29.01 -33.98 -1.73
N MET A 481 29.52 -34.76 -0.77
CA MET A 481 29.08 -36.14 -0.54
C MET A 481 27.62 -36.24 -0.04
N GLU A 482 27.18 -35.40 0.91
CA GLU A 482 25.74 -35.36 1.27
C GLU A 482 24.90 -34.93 0.04
N ALA A 483 25.37 -33.97 -0.76
CA ALA A 483 24.64 -33.43 -1.91
C ALA A 483 24.43 -34.44 -3.05
N ASP A 484 25.40 -35.30 -3.36
CA ASP A 484 25.21 -36.41 -4.32
C ASP A 484 24.37 -37.55 -3.73
N SER A 485 24.38 -37.75 -2.40
CA SER A 485 23.50 -38.71 -1.74
C SER A 485 22.01 -38.34 -1.82
N GLU A 486 21.64 -37.05 -1.65
CA GLU A 486 20.24 -36.60 -1.84
C GLU A 486 19.78 -36.78 -3.30
N LYS A 487 20.69 -36.62 -4.30
CA LYS A 487 20.40 -36.89 -5.72
C LYS A 487 20.19 -38.38 -6.00
N GLU A 488 21.03 -39.26 -5.46
CA GLU A 488 20.87 -40.71 -5.57
C GLU A 488 19.55 -41.19 -4.95
N GLU A 489 19.15 -40.68 -3.78
CA GLU A 489 17.89 -41.10 -3.15
C GLU A 489 16.65 -40.59 -3.93
N GLU A 490 16.65 -39.35 -4.45
CA GLU A 490 15.56 -38.85 -5.30
C GLU A 490 15.46 -39.61 -6.64
N ALA A 491 16.59 -39.99 -7.23
CA ALA A 491 16.65 -40.83 -8.42
C ALA A 491 16.15 -42.27 -8.16
N ARG A 492 16.53 -42.86 -7.02
CA ARG A 492 16.06 -44.19 -6.60
C ARG A 492 14.55 -44.20 -6.30
N LEU A 493 14.02 -43.14 -5.68
CA LEU A 493 12.60 -42.97 -5.40
C LEU A 493 11.78 -42.81 -6.69
N THR A 494 12.23 -41.99 -7.65
CA THR A 494 11.56 -41.85 -8.95
C THR A 494 11.63 -43.13 -9.79
N ALA A 495 12.74 -43.88 -9.74
CA ALA A 495 12.82 -45.22 -10.35
C ALA A 495 11.86 -46.23 -9.70
N LEU A 496 11.66 -46.16 -8.38
CA LEU A 496 10.67 -46.95 -7.64
C LEU A 496 9.22 -46.60 -8.01
N GLU A 497 8.90 -45.32 -8.19
CA GLU A 497 7.56 -44.91 -8.66
C GLU A 497 7.31 -45.29 -10.13
N GLY A 498 8.35 -45.27 -10.98
CA GLY A 498 8.29 -45.76 -12.36
C GLY A 498 7.94 -47.25 -12.43
N ARG A 499 8.70 -48.10 -11.75
CA ARG A 499 8.43 -49.56 -11.70
C ARG A 499 7.02 -49.86 -11.14
N ARG A 500 6.55 -49.08 -10.17
CA ARG A 500 5.22 -49.20 -9.57
C ARG A 500 4.05 -48.76 -10.48
N LEU A 501 4.35 -48.10 -11.60
CA LEU A 501 3.42 -47.84 -12.69
C LEU A 501 3.39 -49.00 -13.70
N GLU A 502 4.54 -49.63 -13.96
CA GLU A 502 4.68 -50.79 -14.86
C GLU A 502 4.10 -52.08 -14.23
N GLU A 503 4.25 -52.27 -12.91
CA GLU A 503 3.61 -53.33 -12.11
C GLU A 503 2.06 -53.34 -12.16
N LYS A 504 1.43 -52.33 -12.77
CA LYS A 504 -0.04 -52.27 -12.96
C LYS A 504 -0.51 -52.70 -14.35
N THR A 505 0.39 -52.93 -15.30
CA THR A 505 0.03 -53.26 -16.68
C THR A 505 0.14 -54.75 -17.01
N GLU A 506 0.99 -55.52 -16.34
CA GLU A 506 1.22 -56.94 -16.65
C GLU A 506 0.82 -57.89 -15.51
N ALA A 507 -0.50 -58.01 -15.31
CA ALA A 507 -1.11 -59.00 -14.41
C ALA A 507 -1.79 -60.13 -15.20
N GLN A 508 -1.13 -60.67 -16.23
CA GLN A 508 -1.64 -61.82 -17.00
C GLN A 508 -0.53 -62.67 -17.64
N LEU A 509 -0.65 -63.99 -17.46
CA LEU A 509 0.04 -65.10 -18.13
C LEU A 509 1.48 -65.51 -17.69
N THR A 510 1.49 -66.51 -16.80
CA THR A 510 2.39 -67.70 -16.82
C THR A 510 3.89 -67.57 -16.49
N ALA A 511 4.52 -68.72 -16.24
CA ALA A 511 5.86 -68.95 -15.68
C ALA A 511 6.45 -70.24 -16.32
N PRO A 512 7.57 -70.84 -15.83
CA PRO A 512 8.93 -70.30 -15.62
C PRO A 512 10.03 -71.19 -16.26
N GLU A 513 11.21 -70.63 -16.57
CA GLU A 513 12.53 -71.30 -16.83
C GLU A 513 13.53 -70.21 -17.31
N GLU A 514 14.86 -70.34 -17.34
CA GLU A 514 15.83 -71.07 -16.50
C GLU A 514 17.24 -70.39 -16.64
N GLN A 515 18.24 -70.86 -15.88
CA GLN A 515 19.70 -70.73 -16.12
C GLN A 515 20.29 -69.40 -16.67
N ARG A 516 21.17 -68.77 -15.87
CA ARG A 516 22.64 -68.95 -16.06
C ARG A 516 23.50 -68.42 -14.91
N LEU A 517 24.46 -69.25 -14.51
CA LEU A 517 25.63 -68.87 -13.70
C LEU A 517 26.79 -68.56 -14.64
N GLU A 518 27.56 -67.51 -14.34
CA GLU A 518 29.00 -67.48 -14.65
C GLU A 518 29.71 -66.52 -13.68
N GLY A 519 30.75 -66.99 -13.00
CA GLY A 519 31.33 -66.29 -11.84
C GLY A 519 32.77 -65.82 -12.05
N LYS A 520 33.18 -64.82 -11.27
CA LYS A 520 34.59 -64.48 -11.07
C LYS A 520 34.93 -64.50 -9.58
N LYS A 521 36.09 -65.07 -9.26
CA LYS A 521 36.56 -65.29 -7.88
C LYS A 521 36.99 -63.96 -7.23
N PRO A 522 36.84 -63.78 -5.91
CA PRO A 522 37.32 -62.60 -5.22
C PRO A 522 38.85 -62.48 -5.32
N ARG A 523 39.34 -61.26 -5.53
CA ARG A 523 40.74 -60.89 -5.36
C ARG A 523 40.92 -60.36 -3.95
N VAL A 524 41.74 -61.03 -3.13
CA VAL A 524 42.19 -60.47 -1.86
C VAL A 524 43.31 -59.47 -2.17
N MET A 525 43.19 -58.24 -1.71
CA MET A 525 44.31 -57.28 -1.64
C MET A 525 44.77 -57.18 -0.19
N ALA A 526 46.06 -56.92 0.02
CA ALA A 526 46.59 -56.70 1.36
C ALA A 526 46.05 -55.36 1.91
N GLY A 527 45.61 -55.36 3.17
CA GLY A 527 45.11 -54.16 3.82
C GLY A 527 46.25 -53.19 4.14
N THR A 528 46.09 -51.94 3.72
CA THR A 528 46.80 -50.81 4.34
C THR A 528 46.12 -50.51 5.67
N VAL A 529 46.92 -50.34 6.73
CA VAL A 529 46.39 -49.87 8.02
C VAL A 529 46.09 -48.37 7.87
N LYS A 530 44.82 -48.00 7.80
CA LYS A 530 44.42 -46.63 8.12
C LYS A 530 44.59 -46.45 9.63
N LEU A 531 45.09 -45.29 10.07
CA LEU A 531 44.78 -44.83 11.42
C LEU A 531 43.28 -44.54 11.45
N GLU A 532 42.60 -45.07 12.46
CA GLU A 532 41.16 -44.91 12.62
C GLU A 532 40.89 -43.79 13.63
N ASP A 533 40.36 -42.68 13.13
CA ASP A 533 39.94 -41.58 13.99
C ASP A 533 38.79 -42.00 14.89
N LYS A 534 39.12 -42.14 16.18
CA LYS A 534 38.21 -42.57 17.23
C LYS A 534 36.96 -41.70 17.32
N GLN A 535 37.06 -40.43 16.92
CA GLN A 535 35.91 -39.52 16.84
C GLN A 535 34.94 -39.94 15.73
N ARG A 536 35.44 -40.22 14.53
CA ARG A 536 34.61 -40.61 13.38
C ARG A 536 34.02 -42.01 13.55
N LEU A 537 34.80 -42.97 14.10
CA LEU A 537 34.27 -44.28 14.51
C LEU A 537 33.13 -44.16 15.53
N ALA A 538 33.30 -43.32 16.56
CA ALA A 538 32.24 -43.09 17.56
C ALA A 538 30.99 -42.41 16.95
N GLN A 539 31.16 -41.50 15.99
CA GLN A 539 30.05 -40.92 15.24
C GLN A 539 29.35 -41.95 14.35
N GLU A 540 30.10 -42.82 13.67
CA GLU A 540 29.56 -43.92 12.86
C GLU A 540 28.72 -44.86 13.73
N GLU A 541 29.25 -45.34 14.86
CA GLU A 541 28.54 -46.16 15.86
C GLU A 541 27.27 -45.46 16.38
N GLU A 542 27.35 -44.17 16.74
CA GLU A 542 26.19 -43.41 17.21
C GLU A 542 25.14 -43.23 16.09
N SER A 543 25.56 -43.11 14.83
CA SER A 543 24.69 -43.02 13.66
C SER A 543 23.96 -44.34 13.40
N GLU A 544 24.64 -45.48 13.55
CA GLU A 544 24.04 -46.81 13.44
C GLU A 544 23.06 -47.06 14.58
N ALA A 545 23.43 -46.72 15.81
CA ALA A 545 22.53 -46.79 16.98
C ALA A 545 21.26 -45.95 16.75
N LYS A 546 21.38 -44.72 16.22
CA LYS A 546 20.24 -43.87 15.82
C LYS A 546 19.40 -44.54 14.73
N ARG A 547 20.01 -45.12 13.69
CA ARG A 547 19.29 -45.84 12.61
C ARG A 547 18.52 -47.05 13.15
N LEU A 548 19.13 -47.87 14.02
CA LEU A 548 18.50 -49.03 14.66
C LEU A 548 17.35 -48.62 15.59
N ALA A 549 17.50 -47.52 16.34
CA ALA A 549 16.41 -46.93 17.12
C ALA A 549 15.23 -46.51 16.23
N ILE A 550 15.48 -45.83 15.10
CA ILE A 550 14.46 -45.43 14.12
C ILE A 550 13.77 -46.63 13.45
N MET A 551 14.42 -47.80 13.36
CA MET A 551 13.80 -49.04 12.86
C MET A 551 12.90 -49.74 13.89
N THR A 552 13.16 -49.58 15.19
CA THR A 552 12.39 -50.21 16.28
C THR A 552 11.18 -49.39 16.75
N MET A 553 11.05 -48.11 16.34
CA MET A 553 9.86 -47.29 16.64
C MET A 553 8.57 -47.83 16.00
N LYS A 554 7.42 -47.73 16.68
CA LYS A 554 6.13 -48.14 16.08
C LYS A 554 5.74 -47.17 14.95
N LYS A 555 5.03 -47.66 13.94
CA LYS A 555 4.68 -46.90 12.71
C LYS A 555 4.01 -45.53 12.92
N ARG A 556 3.31 -45.29 14.04
CA ARG A 556 2.77 -43.96 14.41
C ARG A 556 3.81 -43.04 15.06
N GLU A 557 4.70 -43.61 15.86
CA GLU A 557 5.79 -42.91 16.55
C GLU A 557 6.85 -42.49 15.52
N LYS A 558 7.20 -43.39 14.58
CA LYS A 558 8.07 -43.08 13.44
C LYS A 558 7.54 -41.91 12.59
N TYR A 559 6.28 -41.96 12.14
CA TYR A 559 5.68 -40.85 11.39
C TYR A 559 5.66 -39.50 12.16
N LEU A 560 5.60 -39.53 13.50
CA LEU A 560 5.73 -38.33 14.31
C LEU A 560 7.19 -37.85 14.37
N TYR A 561 8.14 -38.77 14.55
CA TYR A 561 9.58 -38.50 14.52
C TYR A 561 10.01 -37.92 13.16
N ASP A 562 9.66 -38.58 12.05
CA ASP A 562 9.95 -38.13 10.68
C ASP A 562 9.44 -36.69 10.45
N LYS A 563 8.24 -36.38 10.95
CA LYS A 563 7.64 -35.04 10.88
C LYS A 563 8.36 -34.01 11.75
N ILE A 564 8.85 -34.40 12.93
CA ILE A 564 9.66 -33.54 13.81
C ILE A 564 11.02 -33.27 13.16
N MET A 565 11.68 -34.30 12.61
CA MET A 565 12.97 -34.18 11.93
C MET A 565 12.89 -33.36 10.65
N PHE A 566 11.83 -33.53 9.83
CA PHE A 566 11.54 -32.63 8.71
C PHE A 566 11.38 -31.17 9.17
N GLY A 567 10.72 -30.94 10.32
CA GLY A 567 10.62 -29.64 10.98
C GLY A 567 11.91 -29.13 11.64
N ARG A 568 12.96 -29.95 11.77
CA ARG A 568 14.31 -29.57 12.20
C ARG A 568 15.21 -29.30 10.99
N LYS A 569 15.36 -30.26 10.06
CA LYS A 569 16.09 -30.07 8.78
C LYS A 569 15.63 -28.80 8.05
N ARG A 570 14.31 -28.53 7.99
CA ARG A 570 13.79 -27.30 7.39
C ARG A 570 14.26 -26.02 8.09
N ARG A 571 14.34 -25.98 9.43
CA ARG A 571 14.79 -24.79 10.17
C ARG A 571 16.28 -24.55 9.97
N VAL A 572 17.10 -25.61 10.04
CA VAL A 572 18.55 -25.52 9.72
C VAL A 572 18.74 -24.99 8.28
N ARG A 573 18.04 -25.55 7.29
CA ARG A 573 18.08 -25.08 5.89
C ARG A 573 17.55 -23.64 5.71
N GLU A 574 16.70 -23.14 6.61
CA GLU A 574 16.27 -21.72 6.64
C GLU A 574 17.28 -20.82 7.38
N ALA A 575 18.05 -21.34 8.34
CA ALA A 575 19.09 -20.64 9.09
C ALA A 575 20.42 -20.53 8.32
N ASN A 576 20.92 -21.62 7.74
CA ASN A 576 22.12 -21.59 6.86
C ASN A 576 21.91 -20.58 5.72
N LYS A 577 20.70 -20.56 5.14
CA LYS A 577 20.27 -19.60 4.11
C LYS A 577 20.15 -18.14 4.58
N LEU A 578 20.23 -17.87 5.88
CA LEU A 578 20.38 -16.53 6.43
C LEU A 578 21.86 -16.20 6.68
N ALA A 579 22.67 -17.17 7.12
CA ALA A 579 24.13 -17.04 7.22
C ALA A 579 24.78 -16.80 5.85
N GLU A 580 24.47 -17.62 4.82
CA GLU A 580 24.87 -17.42 3.42
C GLU A 580 24.62 -15.98 2.95
N LYS A 581 23.41 -15.47 3.21
CA LYS A 581 23.00 -14.12 2.81
C LYS A 581 23.72 -13.03 3.58
N ARG A 582 24.11 -13.29 4.84
CA ARG A 582 24.89 -12.32 5.61
C ARG A 582 26.35 -12.32 5.16
N LYS A 583 26.96 -13.48 4.91
CA LYS A 583 28.29 -13.60 4.30
C LYS A 583 28.33 -12.83 2.97
N ALA A 584 27.39 -13.10 2.06
CA ALA A 584 27.27 -12.37 0.79
C ALA A 584 26.94 -10.86 0.94
N HIS A 585 26.26 -10.44 2.01
CA HIS A 585 26.02 -9.02 2.30
C HIS A 585 27.30 -8.33 2.82
N ASP A 586 28.05 -8.97 3.70
CA ASP A 586 29.23 -8.38 4.31
C ASP A 586 30.43 -8.43 3.33
N GLU A 587 30.48 -9.43 2.45
CA GLU A 587 31.28 -9.41 1.21
C GLU A 587 30.87 -8.25 0.28
N ALA A 588 29.57 -7.99 0.11
CA ALA A 588 29.09 -6.83 -0.66
C ALA A 588 29.46 -5.49 0.01
N VAL A 589 29.53 -5.41 1.35
CA VAL A 589 29.98 -4.20 2.07
C VAL A 589 31.51 -4.07 2.08
N ARG A 590 32.28 -5.16 2.24
CA ARG A 590 33.76 -5.19 2.12
C ARG A 590 34.15 -4.81 0.68
N SER A 591 33.40 -5.27 -0.32
CA SER A 591 33.58 -4.90 -1.74
C SER A 591 33.04 -3.51 -2.10
N GLU A 592 31.96 -2.98 -1.48
CA GLU A 592 31.58 -1.56 -1.62
C GLU A 592 32.62 -0.63 -0.99
N ARG A 593 33.18 -0.98 0.18
CA ARG A 593 34.30 -0.24 0.79
C ARG A 593 35.52 -0.25 -0.14
N LYS A 594 35.87 -1.41 -0.72
CA LYS A 594 36.93 -1.51 -1.74
C LYS A 594 36.57 -0.74 -3.02
N ALA A 595 35.32 -0.76 -3.50
CA ALA A 595 34.88 -0.03 -4.70
C ALA A 595 34.81 1.50 -4.51
N ARG A 596 34.59 2.00 -3.29
CA ARG A 596 34.76 3.43 -2.97
C ARG A 596 36.23 3.86 -3.08
N LYS A 597 37.19 3.01 -2.70
CA LYS A 597 38.62 3.20 -3.00
C LYS A 597 38.94 3.05 -4.50
N VAL A 598 38.28 2.14 -5.21
CA VAL A 598 38.51 1.81 -6.64
C VAL A 598 37.47 2.50 -7.55
N SER A 599 37.24 3.80 -7.36
CA SER A 599 36.25 4.55 -8.15
C SER A 599 36.78 5.14 -9.47
N GLU A 600 37.93 4.66 -9.94
CA GLU A 600 38.48 4.95 -11.27
C GLU A 600 38.29 3.77 -12.26
N MET A 601 37.41 4.00 -13.26
CA MET A 601 37.16 3.22 -14.50
C MET A 601 36.39 1.85 -14.45
N PRO A 602 35.69 1.42 -15.54
CA PRO A 602 34.55 0.48 -15.42
C PRO A 602 34.34 -0.66 -16.48
N LEU A 603 34.07 -1.89 -15.99
CA LEU A 603 33.09 -2.95 -16.42
C LEU A 603 32.66 -3.20 -17.90
N PRO A 604 32.65 -4.49 -18.33
CA PRO A 604 31.41 -5.21 -18.79
C PRO A 604 31.33 -6.71 -18.31
N GLN A 605 30.21 -7.41 -17.97
CA GLN A 605 28.88 -7.69 -18.60
C GLN A 605 28.92 -8.74 -19.76
N LYS A 606 28.18 -9.88 -19.87
CA LYS A 606 26.90 -10.49 -19.32
C LYS A 606 27.01 -12.07 -19.25
N ARG A 607 26.02 -13.02 -19.27
CA ARG A 607 24.62 -13.21 -19.83
C ARG A 607 23.81 -14.36 -19.13
N TRP A 608 22.50 -14.39 -19.46
CA TRP A 608 21.35 -15.31 -19.25
C TRP A 608 21.48 -16.76 -19.81
N GLU A 609 20.56 -17.76 -19.71
CA GLU A 609 19.05 -17.85 -19.78
C GLU A 609 18.45 -19.02 -18.95
N SER A 610 17.11 -19.23 -18.79
CA SER A 610 16.24 -20.00 -19.73
C SER A 610 14.74 -20.00 -19.30
N MET A 611 13.82 -20.53 -20.14
CA MET A 611 12.36 -20.60 -19.88
C MET A 611 11.73 -21.98 -20.16
N ALA A 612 10.92 -22.51 -19.23
CA ALA A 612 10.11 -23.72 -19.47
C ALA A 612 8.71 -23.76 -18.78
N LYS A 613 8.32 -22.77 -17.97
CA LYS A 613 7.15 -22.88 -17.05
C LYS A 613 5.89 -22.06 -17.44
N GLY A 614 5.84 -21.49 -18.64
CA GLY A 614 4.79 -20.53 -19.04
C GLY A 614 3.44 -21.11 -19.49
N LEU A 615 3.42 -22.33 -20.06
CA LEU A 615 2.26 -22.82 -20.82
C LEU A 615 1.02 -23.17 -19.97
N VAL A 616 1.20 -23.68 -18.75
CA VAL A 616 0.08 -24.09 -17.88
C VAL A 616 -0.58 -22.89 -17.18
N LEU A 617 0.19 -21.86 -16.81
CA LEU A 617 -0.38 -20.63 -16.23
C LEU A 617 -1.28 -19.89 -17.22
N GLY A 618 -0.96 -19.93 -18.53
CA GLY A 618 -1.72 -19.24 -19.57
C GLY A 618 -3.20 -19.61 -19.59
N ALA A 619 -3.54 -20.91 -19.55
CA ALA A 619 -4.93 -21.39 -19.64
C ALA A 619 -5.80 -21.03 -18.42
N LEU A 620 -5.19 -20.98 -17.23
CA LEU A 620 -5.87 -20.52 -16.01
C LEU A 620 -6.06 -19.00 -16.04
N PHE A 621 -5.07 -18.25 -16.54
CA PHE A 621 -5.13 -16.80 -16.61
C PHE A 621 -6.09 -16.29 -17.69
N THR A 622 -6.19 -16.95 -18.85
CA THR A 622 -7.22 -16.61 -19.86
C THR A 622 -8.63 -16.86 -19.33
N SER A 623 -8.83 -17.92 -18.55
CA SER A 623 -10.11 -18.21 -17.89
C SER A 623 -10.47 -17.13 -16.85
N PHE A 624 -9.49 -16.65 -16.08
CA PHE A 624 -9.66 -15.54 -15.13
C PHE A 624 -9.92 -14.20 -15.86
N LEU A 625 -9.21 -13.93 -16.96
CA LEU A 625 -9.44 -12.76 -17.80
C LEU A 625 -10.85 -12.73 -18.40
N LEU A 626 -11.35 -13.85 -18.92
CA LEU A 626 -12.72 -13.95 -19.46
C LEU A 626 -13.78 -13.70 -18.37
N LEU A 627 -13.51 -14.14 -17.13
CA LEU A 627 -14.35 -13.81 -15.98
C LEU A 627 -14.31 -12.31 -15.66
N LEU A 628 -13.13 -11.68 -15.71
CA LEU A 628 -12.97 -10.23 -15.52
C LEU A 628 -13.63 -9.42 -16.64
N TYR A 629 -13.56 -9.90 -17.88
CA TYR A 629 -14.17 -9.26 -19.05
C TYR A 629 -15.70 -9.23 -18.96
N SER A 630 -16.33 -10.27 -18.41
CA SER A 630 -17.78 -10.30 -18.17
C SER A 630 -18.24 -9.46 -16.97
N TYR A 631 -17.33 -8.94 -16.14
CA TYR A 631 -17.59 -7.86 -15.19
C TYR A 631 -17.22 -6.46 -15.73
N ALA A 632 -16.37 -6.37 -16.76
CA ALA A 632 -15.89 -5.11 -17.34
C ALA A 632 -16.71 -4.60 -18.54
N VAL A 633 -17.59 -5.43 -19.11
CA VAL A 633 -18.56 -5.03 -20.15
C VAL A 633 -19.91 -4.71 -19.49
N PRO A 634 -20.40 -3.46 -19.52
CA PRO A 634 -21.77 -3.16 -19.14
C PRO A 634 -22.76 -3.92 -20.03
N PRO A 635 -23.90 -4.40 -19.52
CA PRO A 635 -24.92 -5.02 -20.36
C PRO A 635 -25.39 -4.02 -21.43
N LEU A 636 -25.63 -4.51 -22.64
CA LEU A 636 -26.18 -3.74 -23.77
C LEU A 636 -27.57 -3.19 -23.41
N TYR A 637 -27.60 -2.00 -22.81
CA TYR A 637 -28.84 -1.25 -22.62
C TYR A 637 -29.26 -0.64 -23.95
N THR A 638 -30.18 -1.34 -24.61
CA THR A 638 -31.06 -0.74 -25.61
C THR A 638 -31.72 0.50 -25.02
N GLY A 639 -31.79 1.57 -25.80
CA GLY A 639 -32.06 2.90 -25.27
C GLY A 639 -33.43 3.04 -24.62
N LEU A 640 -33.45 3.49 -23.36
CA LEU A 640 -34.53 4.32 -22.83
C LEU A 640 -33.94 5.67 -22.41
N ALA A 641 -34.45 6.74 -23.00
CA ALA A 641 -34.16 8.10 -22.53
C ALA A 641 -34.78 8.29 -21.13
N SER A 642 -33.95 8.22 -20.09
CA SER A 642 -34.41 8.49 -18.73
C SER A 642 -34.48 10.00 -18.52
N THR A 643 -35.63 10.60 -18.84
CA THR A 643 -35.94 12.01 -18.58
C THR A 643 -36.08 12.25 -17.07
N ARG A 644 -34.95 12.34 -16.36
CA ARG A 644 -34.90 12.97 -15.04
C ARG A 644 -34.84 14.48 -15.23
N THR A 645 -35.90 15.16 -14.81
CA THR A 645 -36.01 16.62 -14.79
C THR A 645 -34.88 17.24 -13.99
N SER A 646 -34.28 18.29 -14.54
CA SER A 646 -33.18 19.06 -13.95
C SER A 646 -33.53 19.61 -12.56
N GLU A 647 -32.86 19.11 -11.52
CA GLU A 647 -32.43 19.99 -10.42
C GLU A 647 -31.30 20.87 -10.97
N GLY A 648 -31.45 22.20 -10.90
CA GLY A 648 -30.59 23.14 -11.60
C GLY A 648 -29.12 23.06 -11.17
N ALA A 649 -28.27 22.47 -12.02
CA ALA A 649 -26.85 22.33 -11.75
C ALA A 649 -26.15 23.70 -11.77
N ALA A 650 -25.84 24.23 -10.58
CA ALA A 650 -25.19 25.53 -10.42
C ALA A 650 -23.92 25.64 -11.30
N PRO A 651 -23.81 26.67 -12.16
CA PRO A 651 -22.61 26.89 -12.97
C PRO A 651 -21.42 27.25 -12.09
N CYS A 652 -20.20 27.15 -12.64
CA CYS A 652 -18.99 27.71 -12.03
C CYS A 652 -19.23 29.18 -11.63
N SER A 653 -19.23 29.41 -10.32
CA SER A 653 -19.27 30.74 -9.71
C SER A 653 -17.91 30.97 -9.07
N PRO A 654 -17.03 31.82 -9.64
CA PRO A 654 -15.77 32.15 -8.98
C PRO A 654 -16.07 32.81 -7.62
N ALA A 655 -15.22 32.56 -6.64
CA ALA A 655 -15.23 33.36 -5.42
C ALA A 655 -15.02 34.85 -5.78
N PRO A 656 -15.60 35.80 -5.02
CA PRO A 656 -15.30 37.21 -5.22
C PRO A 656 -13.78 37.38 -5.10
N SER A 657 -13.17 37.94 -6.15
CA SER A 657 -11.73 38.17 -6.21
C SER A 657 -11.31 39.11 -5.08
N GLU A 658 -10.15 38.85 -4.49
CA GLU A 658 -9.39 39.91 -3.83
C GLU A 658 -9.27 41.10 -4.81
N PRO A 659 -9.38 42.35 -4.35
CA PRO A 659 -9.41 43.49 -5.25
C PRO A 659 -8.10 43.55 -6.05
N GLU A 660 -8.21 43.55 -7.38
CA GLU A 660 -7.08 43.93 -8.23
C GLU A 660 -6.62 45.32 -7.79
N ALA A 661 -5.34 45.44 -7.42
CA ALA A 661 -4.79 46.72 -6.98
C ALA A 661 -4.98 47.74 -8.10
N PRO A 662 -5.50 48.95 -7.81
CA PRO A 662 -5.94 49.89 -8.84
C PRO A 662 -4.76 50.31 -9.71
N THR A 663 -4.72 49.79 -10.94
CA THR A 663 -3.71 50.14 -11.94
C THR A 663 -3.83 51.63 -12.24
N PRO A 664 -2.77 52.44 -12.06
CA PRO A 664 -2.85 53.88 -12.25
C PRO A 664 -3.18 54.20 -13.72
N ALA A 665 -4.23 54.98 -13.93
CA ALA A 665 -4.63 55.44 -15.25
C ALA A 665 -3.64 56.48 -15.79
N ASN A 666 -2.53 56.01 -16.38
CA ASN A 666 -1.60 56.83 -17.15
C ASN A 666 -1.10 56.03 -18.36
N GLY A 667 -1.41 56.51 -19.57
CA GLY A 667 -1.28 55.72 -20.79
C GLY A 667 0.13 55.69 -21.37
N SER A 668 0.77 54.51 -21.39
CA SER A 668 1.78 54.16 -22.40
C SER A 668 1.90 52.63 -22.54
N ALA A 669 2.17 52.15 -23.76
CA ALA A 669 2.38 50.74 -24.14
C ALA A 669 1.29 49.71 -23.72
N GLY A 670 0.38 49.38 -24.64
CA GLY A 670 -0.61 48.31 -24.44
C GLY A 670 -0.01 46.91 -24.51
N GLY A 671 0.23 46.28 -23.36
CA GLY A 671 0.60 44.86 -23.25
C GLY A 671 -0.61 43.93 -23.21
N CYS A 672 -0.47 42.71 -23.75
CA CYS A 672 -1.48 41.66 -23.61
C CYS A 672 -1.19 40.77 -22.38
N HIS A 673 -2.22 40.46 -21.59
CA HIS A 673 -2.08 39.59 -20.42
C HIS A 673 -2.23 38.09 -20.79
N PRO A 674 -1.40 37.20 -20.21
CA PRO A 674 -1.42 35.77 -20.54
C PRO A 674 -2.70 35.10 -20.04
N ARG A 675 -3.42 34.43 -20.94
CA ARG A 675 -4.65 33.69 -20.64
C ARG A 675 -4.35 32.42 -19.84
N ARG A 676 -5.18 32.16 -18.82
CA ARG A 676 -5.01 31.06 -17.84
C ARG A 676 -6.12 29.99 -17.96
N ASP A 677 -7.34 30.40 -18.29
CA ASP A 677 -8.49 29.52 -18.39
C ASP A 677 -8.62 28.94 -19.81
N ILE A 678 -8.34 27.64 -19.96
CA ILE A 678 -8.12 26.95 -21.24
C ILE A 678 -8.79 25.59 -21.24
N VAL A 679 -9.70 25.38 -22.19
CA VAL A 679 -10.28 24.07 -22.48
C VAL A 679 -9.61 23.52 -23.73
N PHE A 680 -8.73 22.53 -23.56
CA PHE A 680 -8.24 21.73 -24.67
C PHE A 680 -9.09 20.47 -24.83
N MET A 681 -9.98 20.49 -25.80
CA MET A 681 -10.67 19.27 -26.22
C MET A 681 -9.66 18.37 -26.95
N LYS A 682 -9.34 17.24 -26.31
CA LYS A 682 -8.22 16.37 -26.69
C LYS A 682 -8.66 15.23 -27.61
N THR A 683 -8.50 15.42 -28.91
CA THR A 683 -8.70 14.37 -29.93
C THR A 683 -7.63 13.28 -29.90
N HIS A 684 -7.96 12.08 -30.37
CA HIS A 684 -7.07 10.93 -30.46
C HIS A 684 -6.11 11.01 -31.65
N LYS A 685 -4.86 10.52 -31.46
CA LYS A 685 -3.82 10.33 -32.51
C LYS A 685 -3.44 11.58 -33.35
N THR A 686 -3.78 12.78 -32.88
CA THR A 686 -3.53 14.11 -33.49
C THR A 686 -2.25 14.81 -32.98
N ALA A 687 -1.28 14.06 -32.45
CA ALA A 687 -0.15 14.55 -31.64
C ALA A 687 -0.54 15.27 -30.32
N SER A 688 -1.80 15.14 -29.90
CA SER A 688 -2.39 15.80 -28.72
C SER A 688 -1.66 15.58 -27.38
N SER A 689 -0.95 14.46 -27.17
CA SER A 689 -0.07 14.26 -25.99
C SER A 689 1.06 15.30 -25.89
N THR A 690 1.52 15.85 -27.02
CA THR A 690 2.56 16.90 -27.05
C THR A 690 1.98 18.24 -26.59
N LEU A 691 0.76 18.57 -27.02
CA LEU A 691 0.07 19.79 -26.57
C LEU A 691 -0.36 19.69 -25.09
N LEU A 692 -0.76 18.51 -24.64
CA LEU A 692 -1.02 18.25 -23.22
C LEU A 692 0.23 18.47 -22.34
N ASN A 693 1.44 18.10 -22.80
CA ASN A 693 2.68 18.38 -22.07
C ASN A 693 2.96 19.89 -21.94
N ILE A 694 2.69 20.68 -22.99
CA ILE A 694 2.75 22.15 -22.96
C ILE A 694 1.78 22.70 -21.90
N LEU A 695 0.52 22.28 -21.92
CA LEU A 695 -0.52 22.75 -20.97
C LEU A 695 -0.20 22.38 -19.52
N PHE A 696 0.33 21.17 -19.28
CA PHE A 696 0.79 20.74 -17.96
C PHE A 696 1.95 21.60 -17.43
N ARG A 697 2.94 21.89 -18.28
CA ARG A 697 4.06 22.77 -17.93
C ARG A 697 3.59 24.19 -17.61
N PHE A 698 2.70 24.76 -18.41
CA PHE A 698 2.15 26.09 -18.18
C PHE A 698 1.32 26.16 -16.88
N GLY A 699 0.42 25.20 -16.67
CA GLY A 699 -0.37 25.15 -15.43
C GLY A 699 0.48 24.95 -14.18
N GLN A 700 1.58 24.18 -14.25
CA GLN A 700 2.57 24.10 -13.17
C GLN A 700 3.37 25.41 -12.99
N LYS A 701 3.77 26.11 -14.07
CA LYS A 701 4.45 27.42 -14.02
C LYS A 701 3.60 28.48 -13.31
N HIS A 702 2.28 28.39 -13.42
CA HIS A 702 1.33 29.41 -12.93
C HIS A 702 0.39 28.93 -11.80
N GLY A 703 0.62 27.75 -11.22
CA GLY A 703 -0.17 27.24 -10.08
C GLY A 703 -1.65 26.96 -10.38
N LEU A 704 -1.99 26.67 -11.64
CA LEU A 704 -3.37 26.62 -12.12
C LEU A 704 -4.08 25.31 -11.76
N LYS A 705 -5.39 25.40 -11.50
CA LYS A 705 -6.22 24.25 -11.13
C LYS A 705 -6.67 23.46 -12.35
N PHE A 706 -6.22 22.22 -12.46
CA PHE A 706 -6.62 21.27 -13.50
C PHE A 706 -7.89 20.51 -13.13
N ALA A 707 -8.76 20.25 -14.11
CA ALA A 707 -9.79 19.23 -14.02
C ALA A 707 -9.21 17.89 -14.51
N PHE A 708 -9.02 16.93 -13.60
CA PHE A 708 -8.50 15.60 -13.91
C PHE A 708 -9.57 14.51 -13.74
N PRO A 709 -9.49 13.39 -14.49
CA PRO A 709 -10.32 12.21 -14.26
C PRO A 709 -9.92 11.46 -12.97
N ASN A 710 -10.83 10.68 -12.40
CA ASN A 710 -10.55 9.81 -11.24
C ASN A 710 -10.49 8.33 -11.66
N GLY A 711 -9.38 7.64 -11.33
CA GLY A 711 -9.16 6.21 -11.57
C GLY A 711 -8.56 5.85 -12.93
N ARG A 712 -8.78 6.69 -13.96
CA ARG A 712 -8.38 6.51 -15.36
C ARG A 712 -7.57 7.71 -15.86
N ASN A 713 -6.94 7.58 -17.03
CA ASN A 713 -6.31 8.70 -17.76
C ASN A 713 -7.29 9.48 -18.67
N ASP A 714 -8.54 9.04 -18.75
CA ASP A 714 -9.63 9.60 -19.56
C ASP A 714 -10.90 9.75 -18.71
N PHE A 715 -11.82 10.61 -19.16
CA PHE A 715 -13.13 10.82 -18.51
C PHE A 715 -14.16 9.78 -18.98
N ASP A 716 -13.95 8.52 -18.59
CA ASP A 716 -14.79 7.35 -18.88
C ASP A 716 -15.16 7.17 -20.36
N TYR A 717 -14.19 7.41 -21.25
CA TYR A 717 -14.36 7.27 -22.69
C TYR A 717 -14.66 5.80 -23.05
N PRO A 718 -15.69 5.51 -23.89
CA PRO A 718 -16.35 6.39 -24.86
C PRO A 718 -17.69 7.02 -24.40
N ALA A 719 -18.01 7.05 -23.11
CA ALA A 719 -19.21 7.74 -22.63
C ALA A 719 -19.07 9.27 -22.78
N PHE A 720 -20.20 9.98 -22.88
CA PHE A 720 -20.23 11.44 -22.90
C PHE A 720 -19.68 12.03 -21.59
N PHE A 721 -18.91 13.11 -21.72
CA PHE A 721 -18.38 13.84 -20.58
C PHE A 721 -19.49 14.36 -19.65
N ALA A 722 -19.38 14.04 -18.36
CA ALA A 722 -20.16 14.65 -17.29
C ALA A 722 -19.22 15.26 -16.25
N ARG A 723 -19.58 16.43 -15.70
CA ARG A 723 -18.74 17.18 -14.74
C ARG A 723 -18.47 16.42 -13.44
N SER A 724 -19.30 15.43 -13.12
CA SER A 724 -19.13 14.48 -12.00
C SER A 724 -17.97 13.48 -12.17
N LEU A 725 -17.40 13.36 -13.38
CA LEU A 725 -16.21 12.53 -13.65
C LEU A 725 -14.89 13.23 -13.24
N VAL A 726 -14.96 14.52 -12.91
CA VAL A 726 -13.80 15.30 -12.46
C VAL A 726 -13.49 14.99 -11.00
N GLN A 727 -12.21 14.69 -10.72
CA GLN A 727 -11.70 14.43 -9.38
C GLN A 727 -12.01 15.62 -8.46
N ASP A 728 -12.50 15.32 -7.25
CA ASP A 728 -12.84 16.29 -6.21
C ASP A 728 -13.88 17.37 -6.62
N TYR A 729 -14.67 17.12 -7.67
CA TYR A 729 -15.74 18.01 -8.10
C TYR A 729 -16.80 18.22 -7.01
N ARG A 730 -17.27 19.48 -6.91
CA ARG A 730 -18.42 19.90 -6.09
C ARG A 730 -19.27 20.86 -6.92
N PRO A 731 -20.60 20.94 -6.74
CA PRO A 731 -21.44 21.91 -7.42
C PRO A 731 -20.89 23.34 -7.30
N GLY A 732 -20.82 24.07 -8.42
CA GLY A 732 -20.24 25.41 -8.51
C GLY A 732 -18.71 25.48 -8.58
N ALA A 733 -17.97 24.37 -8.49
CA ALA A 733 -16.51 24.38 -8.51
C ALA A 733 -15.93 24.71 -9.90
N CYS A 734 -15.20 25.82 -9.97
CA CYS A 734 -14.44 26.24 -11.16
C CYS A 734 -13.09 25.53 -11.29
N PHE A 735 -12.58 25.43 -12.53
CA PHE A 735 -11.27 24.91 -12.90
C PHE A 735 -10.68 25.77 -14.04
N ASN A 736 -9.34 25.89 -14.10
CA ASN A 736 -8.67 26.70 -15.11
C ASN A 736 -8.37 25.89 -16.38
N ILE A 737 -7.78 24.68 -16.23
CA ILE A 737 -7.34 23.86 -17.37
C ILE A 737 -8.10 22.54 -17.42
N ILE A 738 -8.68 22.23 -18.58
CA ILE A 738 -9.29 20.93 -18.89
C ILE A 738 -8.62 20.39 -20.16
N CYS A 739 -7.98 19.21 -20.10
CA CYS A 739 -7.15 18.73 -21.22
C CYS A 739 -7.00 17.20 -21.37
N ASN A 740 -7.68 16.37 -20.56
CA ASN A 740 -7.69 14.91 -20.72
C ASN A 740 -8.67 14.44 -21.82
N HIS A 741 -8.53 13.19 -22.28
CA HIS A 741 -9.47 12.58 -23.23
C HIS A 741 -10.88 12.47 -22.65
N MET A 742 -11.87 12.77 -23.48
CA MET A 742 -13.31 12.71 -23.21
C MET A 742 -14.06 12.58 -24.54
N ARG A 743 -15.31 12.09 -24.51
CA ARG A 743 -16.26 12.38 -25.59
C ARG A 743 -16.94 13.71 -25.26
N PHE A 744 -16.72 14.72 -26.09
CA PHE A 744 -17.03 16.11 -25.74
C PHE A 744 -18.53 16.33 -25.53
N HIS A 745 -18.89 17.07 -24.48
CA HIS A 745 -20.26 17.49 -24.21
C HIS A 745 -20.23 18.94 -23.71
N TYR A 746 -20.63 19.88 -24.59
CA TYR A 746 -20.29 21.29 -24.43
C TYR A 746 -20.79 21.89 -23.11
N ASP A 747 -22.04 21.67 -22.72
CA ASP A 747 -22.63 22.33 -21.54
C ASP A 747 -22.05 21.82 -20.21
N GLU A 748 -21.61 20.56 -20.17
CA GLU A 748 -20.94 19.96 -19.01
C GLU A 748 -19.51 20.48 -18.85
N VAL A 749 -18.76 20.60 -19.95
CA VAL A 749 -17.41 21.20 -19.96
C VAL A 749 -17.49 22.70 -19.67
N ARG A 750 -18.44 23.41 -20.28
CA ARG A 750 -18.64 24.85 -20.13
C ARG A 750 -19.08 25.25 -18.73
N GLY A 751 -19.77 24.36 -18.00
CA GLY A 751 -20.17 24.55 -16.61
C GLY A 751 -19.02 24.49 -15.58
N LEU A 752 -17.84 23.97 -15.96
CA LEU A 752 -16.66 23.82 -15.09
C LEU A 752 -15.68 25.00 -15.14
N VAL A 753 -15.80 25.89 -16.13
CA VAL A 753 -14.78 26.91 -16.44
C VAL A 753 -15.34 28.33 -16.42
N ALA A 754 -14.46 29.30 -16.19
CA ALA A 754 -14.80 30.73 -16.20
C ALA A 754 -15.41 31.17 -17.55
N PRO A 755 -16.29 32.20 -17.59
CA PRO A 755 -17.02 32.55 -18.80
C PRO A 755 -16.17 33.00 -20.01
N ASN A 756 -14.94 33.43 -19.76
CA ASN A 756 -13.93 33.87 -20.71
C ASN A 756 -12.93 32.76 -21.12
N ALA A 757 -13.13 31.51 -20.68
CA ALA A 757 -12.22 30.41 -20.94
C ALA A 757 -12.04 30.14 -22.45
N THR A 758 -10.81 29.93 -22.87
CA THR A 758 -10.44 29.80 -24.29
C THR A 758 -10.49 28.35 -24.73
N PHE A 759 -11.43 28.01 -25.61
CA PHE A 759 -11.63 26.65 -26.13
C PHE A 759 -10.74 26.41 -27.35
N ILE A 760 -9.90 25.37 -27.29
CA ILE A 760 -8.99 24.94 -28.35
C ILE A 760 -9.13 23.43 -28.60
N THR A 761 -8.81 23.00 -29.82
CA THR A 761 -8.67 21.57 -30.18
C THR A 761 -7.64 21.42 -31.30
N VAL A 762 -7.27 20.18 -31.64
CA VAL A 762 -6.34 19.87 -32.73
C VAL A 762 -6.94 18.80 -33.65
N LEU A 763 -6.87 19.01 -34.95
CA LEU A 763 -7.26 18.05 -35.98
C LEU A 763 -6.02 17.57 -36.77
N ARG A 764 -6.22 16.55 -37.60
CA ARG A 764 -5.20 15.93 -38.44
C ARG A 764 -5.86 15.43 -39.72
N ASP A 765 -5.08 15.28 -40.78
CA ASP A 765 -5.53 14.60 -42.00
C ASP A 765 -6.26 13.27 -41.68
N PRO A 766 -7.52 13.06 -42.11
CA PRO A 766 -8.31 11.89 -41.72
C PRO A 766 -7.71 10.55 -42.15
N ALA A 767 -7.04 10.49 -43.30
CA ALA A 767 -6.47 9.24 -43.80
C ALA A 767 -5.25 8.82 -42.98
N ARG A 768 -4.34 9.75 -42.70
CA ARG A 768 -3.18 9.57 -41.80
C ARG A 768 -3.59 9.41 -40.33
N LEU A 769 -4.70 10.00 -39.93
CA LEU A 769 -5.33 9.77 -38.62
C LEU A 769 -5.80 8.32 -38.54
N PHE A 770 -6.58 7.87 -39.53
CA PHE A 770 -7.15 6.52 -39.56
C PHE A 770 -6.07 5.44 -39.57
N GLU A 771 -5.04 5.55 -40.42
CA GLU A 771 -3.85 4.68 -40.38
C GLU A 771 -3.25 4.60 -38.96
N SER A 772 -3.09 5.76 -38.31
CA SER A 772 -2.49 5.87 -36.98
C SER A 772 -3.41 5.43 -35.84
N SER A 773 -4.73 5.43 -36.06
CA SER A 773 -5.75 4.88 -35.17
C SER A 773 -5.78 3.37 -35.28
N PHE A 774 -5.96 2.86 -36.50
CA PHE A 774 -6.01 1.44 -36.84
C PHE A 774 -4.78 0.67 -36.33
N HIS A 775 -3.57 1.20 -36.54
CA HIS A 775 -2.32 0.61 -36.02
C HIS A 775 -2.25 0.55 -34.48
N TYR A 776 -2.91 1.47 -33.79
CA TYR A 776 -2.81 1.60 -32.33
C TYR A 776 -3.96 0.94 -31.55
N PHE A 777 -5.17 0.97 -32.11
CA PHE A 777 -6.39 0.46 -31.51
C PHE A 777 -6.90 -0.85 -32.13
N GLY A 778 -6.42 -1.26 -33.32
CA GLY A 778 -6.90 -2.48 -34.00
C GLY A 778 -6.88 -3.71 -33.09
N SER A 779 -5.80 -3.94 -32.33
CA SER A 779 -5.71 -5.07 -31.40
C SER A 779 -6.76 -5.04 -30.26
N VAL A 780 -7.44 -3.91 -30.00
CA VAL A 780 -8.57 -3.81 -29.05
C VAL A 780 -9.95 -3.66 -29.72
N VAL A 781 -10.06 -3.82 -31.05
CA VAL A 781 -11.32 -3.87 -31.81
C VAL A 781 -11.51 -5.27 -32.42
N PRO A 782 -12.36 -6.15 -31.83
CA PRO A 782 -12.40 -7.57 -32.16
C PRO A 782 -12.71 -7.91 -33.63
N PHE A 783 -13.44 -7.07 -34.36
CA PHE A 783 -13.73 -7.30 -35.78
C PHE A 783 -12.48 -7.31 -36.66
N THR A 784 -11.44 -6.56 -36.28
CA THR A 784 -10.16 -6.52 -37.01
C THR A 784 -9.30 -7.78 -36.81
N TRP A 785 -9.61 -8.60 -35.80
CA TRP A 785 -8.85 -9.84 -35.52
C TRP A 785 -9.00 -10.88 -36.62
N LYS A 786 -10.06 -10.76 -37.44
CA LYS A 786 -10.31 -11.59 -38.64
C LYS A 786 -9.33 -11.30 -39.79
N LEU A 787 -8.69 -10.13 -39.80
CA LEU A 787 -7.76 -9.71 -40.85
C LEU A 787 -6.47 -10.54 -40.76
N SER A 788 -6.09 -11.18 -41.85
CA SER A 788 -5.02 -12.19 -41.90
C SER A 788 -3.88 -11.86 -42.87
N GLY A 789 -4.07 -10.85 -43.72
CA GLY A 789 -3.07 -10.36 -44.66
C GLY A 789 -1.88 -9.67 -43.99
N ARG A 790 -0.78 -9.57 -44.75
CA ARG A 790 0.45 -8.89 -44.31
C ARG A 790 0.25 -7.39 -44.08
N ASP A 791 -0.64 -6.76 -44.85
CA ASP A 791 -1.10 -5.38 -44.63
C ASP A 791 -2.60 -5.41 -44.29
N LYS A 792 -2.89 -5.44 -42.98
CA LYS A 792 -4.25 -5.46 -42.44
C LYS A 792 -5.03 -4.17 -42.73
N LEU A 793 -4.33 -3.03 -42.92
CA LEU A 793 -4.98 -1.76 -43.24
C LEU A 793 -5.44 -1.76 -44.70
N ALA A 794 -4.61 -2.28 -45.61
CA ALA A 794 -5.00 -2.47 -47.00
C ALA A 794 -6.10 -3.53 -47.17
N GLU A 795 -6.08 -4.61 -46.38
CA GLU A 795 -7.16 -5.63 -46.35
C GLU A 795 -8.48 -5.05 -45.82
N PHE A 796 -8.45 -4.30 -44.70
CA PHE A 796 -9.64 -3.61 -44.18
C PHE A 796 -10.22 -2.62 -45.19
N LEU A 797 -9.38 -1.77 -45.79
CA LEU A 797 -9.84 -0.75 -46.73
C LEU A 797 -10.38 -1.32 -48.04
N GLN A 798 -10.08 -2.58 -48.39
CA GLN A 798 -10.63 -3.28 -49.56
C GLN A 798 -12.12 -3.62 -49.41
N ASP A 799 -12.56 -3.97 -48.20
CA ASP A 799 -13.92 -4.42 -47.87
C ASP A 799 -14.25 -4.01 -46.42
N PRO A 800 -14.44 -2.71 -46.13
CA PRO A 800 -14.51 -2.22 -44.75
C PRO A 800 -15.80 -2.63 -44.05
N ASP A 801 -16.92 -2.72 -44.77
CA ASP A 801 -18.23 -3.07 -44.22
C ASP A 801 -18.29 -4.53 -43.71
N ARG A 802 -17.44 -5.42 -44.24
CA ARG A 802 -17.24 -6.79 -43.72
C ARG A 802 -16.51 -6.83 -42.37
N TYR A 803 -15.73 -5.79 -42.07
CA TYR A 803 -14.87 -5.70 -40.88
C TYR A 803 -15.29 -4.60 -39.91
N TYR A 804 -16.48 -4.02 -40.12
CA TYR A 804 -17.02 -2.92 -39.32
C TYR A 804 -18.48 -3.17 -38.94
N ASP A 805 -18.82 -2.81 -37.70
CA ASP A 805 -20.19 -2.80 -37.17
C ASP A 805 -20.28 -1.58 -36.24
N PRO A 806 -21.17 -0.59 -36.49
CA PRO A 806 -21.35 0.56 -35.60
C PRO A 806 -21.69 0.19 -34.15
N ARG A 807 -22.27 -1.00 -33.91
CA ARG A 807 -22.61 -1.54 -32.58
C ARG A 807 -21.50 -2.42 -32.00
N GLY A 808 -20.41 -2.61 -32.74
CA GLY A 808 -19.26 -3.41 -32.33
C GLY A 808 -18.48 -2.78 -31.17
N TYR A 809 -17.97 -3.63 -30.27
CA TYR A 809 -17.11 -3.18 -29.17
C TYR A 809 -15.88 -2.42 -29.70
N ASN A 810 -15.68 -1.19 -29.21
CA ASN A 810 -14.64 -0.26 -29.64
C ASN A 810 -14.67 0.18 -31.12
N ALA A 811 -15.79 -0.02 -31.85
CA ALA A 811 -15.88 0.30 -33.28
C ALA A 811 -15.62 1.79 -33.62
N HIS A 812 -15.91 2.72 -32.71
CA HIS A 812 -15.69 4.16 -32.89
C HIS A 812 -14.24 4.56 -33.23
N TYR A 813 -13.22 3.74 -32.88
CA TYR A 813 -11.84 4.01 -33.30
C TYR A 813 -11.59 3.79 -34.80
N LEU A 814 -12.51 3.11 -35.51
CA LEU A 814 -12.37 2.72 -36.91
C LEU A 814 -13.10 3.64 -37.91
N ARG A 815 -13.88 4.63 -37.47
CA ARG A 815 -14.65 5.50 -38.40
C ARG A 815 -14.92 6.87 -37.79
N ASN A 816 -14.59 7.94 -38.53
CA ASN A 816 -14.90 9.34 -38.19
C ASN A 816 -14.57 9.72 -36.72
N LEU A 817 -13.34 9.40 -36.30
CA LEU A 817 -12.91 9.49 -34.91
C LEU A 817 -12.83 10.95 -34.40
N LEU A 818 -12.54 11.94 -35.25
CA LEU A 818 -12.58 13.35 -34.82
C LEU A 818 -14.02 13.78 -34.54
N PHE A 819 -14.96 13.40 -35.41
CA PHE A 819 -16.39 13.66 -35.23
C PHE A 819 -16.93 13.00 -33.96
N PHE A 820 -16.53 11.75 -33.70
CA PHE A 820 -16.89 11.01 -32.48
C PHE A 820 -16.30 11.64 -31.21
N ASP A 821 -15.00 11.96 -31.20
CA ASP A 821 -14.33 12.63 -30.08
C ASP A 821 -15.04 13.96 -29.74
N LEU A 822 -15.46 14.72 -30.76
CA LEU A 822 -16.20 15.99 -30.65
C LEU A 822 -17.65 15.84 -30.16
N GLY A 823 -18.10 14.63 -29.84
CA GLY A 823 -19.41 14.35 -29.24
C GLY A 823 -20.48 13.91 -30.24
N TYR A 824 -20.20 14.01 -31.54
CA TYR A 824 -21.18 13.69 -32.59
C TYR A 824 -21.21 12.18 -32.89
N ASP A 825 -22.07 11.78 -33.82
CA ASP A 825 -22.20 10.38 -34.26
C ASP A 825 -21.20 10.07 -35.39
N SER A 826 -20.43 8.99 -35.26
CA SER A 826 -19.46 8.51 -36.25
C SER A 826 -20.11 8.02 -37.55
N ASP A 827 -21.39 7.66 -37.49
CA ASP A 827 -22.11 6.93 -38.54
C ASP A 827 -23.27 7.73 -39.14
N LEU A 828 -23.33 9.03 -38.81
CA LEU A 828 -24.26 10.00 -39.40
C LEU A 828 -24.12 10.02 -40.94
N ASP A 829 -25.27 10.02 -41.63
CA ASP A 829 -25.31 10.10 -43.09
C ASP A 829 -24.56 11.35 -43.60
N PRO A 830 -23.57 11.19 -44.50
CA PRO A 830 -22.92 12.31 -45.16
C PRO A 830 -23.87 13.17 -46.01
N GLY A 831 -25.06 12.70 -46.38
CA GLY A 831 -26.11 13.54 -46.97
C GLY A 831 -26.77 14.51 -45.98
N SER A 832 -26.73 14.23 -44.67
CA SER A 832 -27.48 14.98 -43.65
C SER A 832 -26.99 16.43 -43.50
N PRO A 833 -27.92 17.43 -43.43
CA PRO A 833 -27.56 18.82 -43.15
C PRO A 833 -26.93 19.01 -41.76
N GLN A 834 -27.21 18.10 -40.82
CA GLN A 834 -26.63 18.11 -39.47
C GLN A 834 -25.10 18.06 -39.49
N VAL A 835 -24.50 17.40 -40.49
CA VAL A 835 -23.03 17.36 -40.66
C VAL A 835 -22.47 18.78 -40.80
N GLN A 836 -23.12 19.64 -41.59
CA GLN A 836 -22.69 21.03 -41.78
C GLN A 836 -23.02 21.90 -40.57
N GLU A 837 -24.16 21.66 -39.92
CA GLU A 837 -24.55 22.35 -38.68
C GLU A 837 -23.51 22.13 -37.58
N HIS A 838 -23.10 20.88 -37.33
CA HIS A 838 -22.08 20.53 -36.35
C HIS A 838 -20.69 21.11 -36.69
N ILE A 839 -20.28 21.14 -37.97
CA ILE A 839 -19.02 21.79 -38.38
C ILE A 839 -19.04 23.29 -38.04
N LEU A 840 -20.15 23.98 -38.29
CA LEU A 840 -20.33 25.40 -37.93
C LEU A 840 -20.46 25.59 -36.41
N GLU A 841 -21.05 24.64 -35.70
CA GLU A 841 -21.13 24.61 -34.24
C GLU A 841 -19.74 24.52 -33.58
N VAL A 842 -18.84 23.72 -34.15
CA VAL A 842 -17.43 23.66 -33.76
C VAL A 842 -16.71 24.98 -34.06
N GLU A 843 -16.93 25.63 -35.21
CA GLU A 843 -16.29 26.93 -35.53
C GLU A 843 -16.81 28.07 -34.61
N ARG A 844 -18.05 27.99 -34.12
CA ARG A 844 -18.60 28.90 -33.10
C ARG A 844 -18.03 28.64 -31.70
N ARG A 845 -17.75 27.38 -31.33
CA ARG A 845 -17.29 26.99 -29.98
C ARG A 845 -15.76 27.13 -29.79
N PHE A 846 -14.97 26.80 -30.81
CA PHE A 846 -13.51 26.71 -30.69
C PHE A 846 -12.81 27.95 -31.26
N HIS A 847 -12.06 28.64 -30.39
CA HIS A 847 -11.36 29.88 -30.71
C HIS A 847 -10.19 29.62 -31.69
N LEU A 848 -9.51 28.49 -31.52
CA LEU A 848 -8.49 27.97 -32.44
C LEU A 848 -8.61 26.46 -32.57
N VAL A 849 -8.66 26.02 -33.83
CA VAL A 849 -8.50 24.61 -34.22
C VAL A 849 -7.11 24.49 -34.82
N LEU A 850 -6.20 23.82 -34.11
CA LEU A 850 -4.83 23.55 -34.54
C LEU A 850 -4.81 22.40 -35.56
N LEU A 851 -3.79 22.35 -36.43
CA LEU A 851 -3.63 21.27 -37.41
C LEU A 851 -2.29 20.57 -37.21
N GLN A 852 -2.31 19.25 -37.06
CA GLN A 852 -1.08 18.45 -36.86
C GLN A 852 -0.08 18.64 -38.01
N GLU A 853 -0.56 18.69 -39.24
CA GLU A 853 0.22 18.95 -40.46
C GLU A 853 1.02 20.26 -40.41
N TYR A 854 0.51 21.28 -39.70
CA TYR A 854 1.08 22.62 -39.57
C TYR A 854 1.30 22.97 -38.09
N PHE A 855 1.94 22.06 -37.35
CA PHE A 855 1.99 22.13 -35.87
C PHE A 855 2.81 23.30 -35.33
N ASP A 856 3.91 23.68 -36.00
CA ASP A 856 4.71 24.84 -35.57
C ASP A 856 3.91 26.15 -35.76
N GLU A 857 3.28 26.28 -36.92
CA GLU A 857 2.42 27.39 -37.31
C GLU A 857 1.19 27.48 -36.37
N SER A 858 0.62 26.34 -36.01
CA SER A 858 -0.49 26.22 -35.04
C SER A 858 -0.08 26.64 -33.63
N LEU A 859 1.13 26.30 -33.19
CA LEU A 859 1.65 26.74 -31.88
C LEU A 859 1.98 28.23 -31.86
N VAL A 860 2.40 28.82 -32.98
CA VAL A 860 2.57 30.28 -33.09
C VAL A 860 1.22 31.01 -33.00
N LEU A 861 0.16 30.51 -33.66
CA LEU A 861 -1.19 31.06 -33.49
C LEU A 861 -1.73 30.86 -32.07
N LEU A 862 -1.41 29.73 -31.40
CA LEU A 862 -1.80 29.48 -30.02
C LEU A 862 -1.10 30.43 -29.03
N LYS A 863 0.22 30.64 -29.22
CA LYS A 863 1.04 31.60 -28.47
C LYS A 863 0.43 33.00 -28.51
N ASP A 864 0.04 33.46 -29.71
CA ASP A 864 -0.55 34.79 -29.93
C ASP A 864 -1.95 34.90 -29.30
N LEU A 865 -2.82 33.91 -29.53
CA LEU A 865 -4.19 33.87 -28.98
C LEU A 865 -4.22 33.87 -27.44
N LEU A 866 -3.27 33.17 -26.80
CA LEU A 866 -3.18 33.08 -25.34
C LEU A 866 -2.26 34.15 -24.74
N CYS A 867 -1.57 34.95 -25.55
CA CYS A 867 -0.54 35.91 -25.15
C CYS A 867 0.54 35.28 -24.26
N TRP A 868 1.11 34.17 -24.72
CA TRP A 868 2.12 33.38 -24.03
C TRP A 868 3.55 33.67 -24.50
N GLU A 869 4.53 33.31 -23.67
CA GLU A 869 5.95 33.44 -24.01
C GLU A 869 6.40 32.33 -24.97
N LEU A 870 7.49 32.57 -25.71
CA LEU A 870 8.06 31.52 -26.57
C LEU A 870 8.53 30.29 -25.77
N GLU A 871 8.91 30.47 -24.51
CA GLU A 871 9.37 29.38 -23.62
C GLU A 871 8.23 28.43 -23.21
N ASP A 872 6.99 28.92 -23.15
CA ASP A 872 5.83 28.11 -22.75
C ASP A 872 5.46 27.09 -23.84
N VAL A 873 5.47 27.51 -25.10
CA VAL A 873 5.12 26.67 -26.28
C VAL A 873 6.27 25.79 -26.81
N LEU A 874 7.44 25.76 -26.15
CA LEU A 874 8.53 24.83 -26.51
C LEU A 874 8.09 23.39 -26.34
N TYR A 875 8.56 22.47 -27.19
CA TYR A 875 8.09 21.09 -27.18
C TYR A 875 9.08 20.08 -27.76
N PHE A 876 8.92 18.81 -27.35
CA PHE A 876 9.49 17.63 -28.00
C PHE A 876 8.37 16.73 -28.53
N LYS A 877 8.63 15.95 -29.58
CA LYS A 877 7.60 15.13 -30.27
C LYS A 877 7.34 13.83 -29.51
N LEU A 878 6.52 13.91 -28.46
CA LEU A 878 6.14 12.76 -27.63
C LEU A 878 5.26 11.76 -28.38
N ASN A 879 5.36 10.48 -28.01
CA ASN A 879 4.60 9.35 -28.58
C ASN A 879 4.77 9.17 -30.10
N ALA A 880 5.92 9.55 -30.66
CA ALA A 880 6.26 9.30 -32.07
C ALA A 880 6.43 7.80 -32.36
N ARG A 881 6.02 7.32 -33.55
CA ARG A 881 6.24 5.93 -33.99
C ARG A 881 7.56 5.76 -34.73
N ARG A 882 8.13 4.55 -34.67
CA ARG A 882 9.27 4.13 -35.50
C ARG A 882 8.89 4.22 -37.00
N ALA A 883 9.73 4.85 -37.82
CA ALA A 883 9.43 5.12 -39.23
C ALA A 883 9.14 3.86 -40.08
N SER A 884 9.77 2.72 -39.75
CA SER A 884 9.54 1.44 -40.43
C SER A 884 8.21 0.76 -40.06
N ALA A 885 7.45 1.31 -39.10
CA ALA A 885 6.18 0.79 -38.62
C ALA A 885 4.98 1.66 -39.09
N VAL A 886 5.19 2.47 -40.14
CA VAL A 886 4.16 3.31 -40.77
C VAL A 886 4.01 2.84 -42.23
N PRO A 887 2.88 2.22 -42.61
CA PRO A 887 2.59 1.91 -44.01
C PRO A 887 2.64 3.18 -44.87
N ARG A 888 3.15 3.10 -46.10
CA ARG A 888 3.19 4.24 -47.04
C ARG A 888 1.79 4.53 -47.61
N LEU A 889 0.91 5.08 -46.77
CA LEU A 889 -0.45 5.47 -47.13
C LEU A 889 -0.41 6.55 -48.24
N SER A 890 -0.60 6.09 -49.48
CA SER A 890 -0.39 6.86 -50.69
C SER A 890 -1.26 6.31 -51.82
N GLY A 891 -1.45 7.09 -52.88
CA GLY A 891 -2.28 6.71 -54.03
C GLY A 891 -3.68 6.27 -53.60
N GLU A 892 -4.06 5.06 -54.00
CA GLU A 892 -5.42 4.55 -53.81
C GLU A 892 -5.79 4.32 -52.34
N LEU A 893 -4.89 3.78 -51.50
CA LEU A 893 -5.18 3.51 -50.09
C LEU A 893 -5.50 4.80 -49.32
N TYR A 894 -4.85 5.91 -49.67
CA TYR A 894 -5.16 7.22 -49.11
C TYR A 894 -6.57 7.69 -49.53
N ARG A 895 -6.97 7.49 -50.79
CA ARG A 895 -8.32 7.83 -51.27
C ARG A 895 -9.38 7.03 -50.53
N ARG A 896 -9.19 5.71 -50.40
CA ARG A 896 -10.12 4.80 -49.69
C ARG A 896 -10.24 5.15 -48.20
N ALA A 897 -9.12 5.42 -47.53
CA ALA A 897 -9.12 5.87 -46.13
C ALA A 897 -9.83 7.24 -45.93
N THR A 898 -9.69 8.17 -46.89
CA THR A 898 -10.39 9.46 -46.90
C THR A 898 -11.90 9.30 -47.13
N ALA A 899 -12.29 8.39 -48.03
CA ALA A 899 -13.69 8.13 -48.35
C ALA A 899 -14.42 7.41 -47.19
N TRP A 900 -13.74 6.50 -46.50
CA TRP A 900 -14.27 5.83 -45.30
C TRP A 900 -14.52 6.81 -44.15
N ASN A 901 -13.62 7.79 -43.95
CA ASN A 901 -13.70 8.82 -42.91
C ASN A 901 -14.20 10.17 -43.48
N VAL A 902 -15.31 10.13 -44.21
CA VAL A 902 -15.84 11.28 -44.97
C VAL A 902 -16.32 12.45 -44.10
N LEU A 903 -16.80 12.21 -42.87
CA LEU A 903 -17.22 13.29 -41.96
C LEU A 903 -16.00 14.05 -41.44
N ASP A 904 -14.99 13.32 -40.96
CA ASP A 904 -13.68 13.88 -40.61
C ASP A 904 -13.04 14.61 -41.80
N ALA A 905 -13.21 14.12 -43.03
CA ALA A 905 -12.72 14.78 -44.24
C ALA A 905 -13.45 16.08 -44.59
N ARG A 906 -14.72 16.25 -44.24
CA ARG A 906 -15.41 17.55 -44.35
C ARG A 906 -14.96 18.50 -43.25
N LEU A 907 -14.92 18.02 -42.00
CA LEU A 907 -14.44 18.75 -40.83
C LEU A 907 -13.02 19.31 -41.06
N TYR A 908 -12.08 18.45 -41.48
CA TYR A 908 -10.69 18.84 -41.73
C TYR A 908 -10.56 19.83 -42.90
N ARG A 909 -11.34 19.69 -43.98
CA ARG A 909 -11.32 20.67 -45.09
C ARG A 909 -11.80 22.05 -44.64
N HIS A 910 -12.88 22.11 -43.87
CA HIS A 910 -13.42 23.35 -43.32
C HIS A 910 -12.39 24.06 -42.42
N PHE A 911 -11.81 23.32 -41.47
CA PHE A 911 -10.82 23.90 -40.56
C PHE A 911 -9.46 24.14 -41.19
N ASN A 912 -9.06 23.44 -42.26
CA ASN A 912 -7.89 23.81 -43.07
C ASN A 912 -8.10 25.18 -43.73
N ALA A 913 -9.26 25.43 -44.34
CA ALA A 913 -9.60 26.75 -44.89
C ALA A 913 -9.69 27.85 -43.80
N SER A 914 -10.28 27.55 -42.63
CA SER A 914 -10.33 28.48 -41.49
C SER A 914 -8.96 28.77 -40.87
N PHE A 915 -8.09 27.76 -40.79
CA PHE A 915 -6.71 27.89 -40.33
C PHE A 915 -5.89 28.81 -41.24
N TRP A 916 -5.89 28.58 -42.56
CA TRP A 916 -5.15 29.46 -43.48
C TRP A 916 -5.67 30.89 -43.47
N ARG A 917 -6.98 31.12 -43.32
CA ARG A 917 -7.53 32.48 -43.07
C ARG A 917 -6.91 33.14 -41.82
N LYS A 918 -6.71 32.39 -40.73
CA LYS A 918 -6.03 32.88 -39.52
C LYS A 918 -4.52 33.11 -39.74
N VAL A 919 -3.85 32.29 -40.56
CA VAL A 919 -2.43 32.51 -40.93
C VAL A 919 -2.25 33.76 -41.79
N GLU A 920 -3.15 34.04 -42.75
CA GLU A 920 -3.11 35.30 -43.50
C GLU A 920 -3.29 36.51 -42.58
N ALA A 921 -4.28 36.47 -41.68
CA ALA A 921 -4.56 37.54 -40.72
C ALA A 921 -3.41 37.80 -39.73
N PHE A 922 -2.64 36.77 -39.38
CA PHE A 922 -1.41 36.90 -38.58
C PHE A 922 -0.23 37.46 -39.39
N GLY A 923 -0.28 37.36 -40.73
CA GLY A 923 0.76 37.79 -41.66
C GLY A 923 1.80 36.70 -41.94
N ARG A 924 1.93 36.29 -43.21
CA ARG A 924 2.83 35.21 -43.64
C ARG A 924 4.30 35.41 -43.23
N GLU A 925 4.82 36.63 -43.32
CA GLU A 925 6.19 36.90 -42.87
C GLU A 925 6.36 36.79 -41.36
N ARG A 926 5.40 37.30 -40.58
CA ARG A 926 5.40 37.21 -39.11
C ARG A 926 5.38 35.73 -38.72
N MET A 927 4.55 34.93 -39.37
CA MET A 927 4.48 33.48 -39.20
C MET A 927 5.83 32.82 -39.49
N ALA A 928 6.45 33.10 -40.64
CA ALA A 928 7.76 32.55 -40.99
C ALA A 928 8.86 32.91 -39.97
N ARG A 929 8.89 34.17 -39.49
CA ARG A 929 9.86 34.64 -38.48
C ARG A 929 9.65 33.96 -37.12
N GLU A 930 8.42 33.85 -36.64
CA GLU A 930 8.05 33.21 -35.37
C GLU A 930 8.27 31.69 -35.41
N VAL A 931 7.87 31.01 -36.49
CA VAL A 931 8.15 29.57 -36.69
C VAL A 931 9.65 29.30 -36.74
N ALA A 932 10.44 30.17 -37.41
CA ALA A 932 11.89 30.07 -37.38
C ALA A 932 12.49 30.34 -35.98
N ALA A 933 11.84 31.16 -35.13
CA ALA A 933 12.24 31.33 -33.73
C ALA A 933 11.92 30.08 -32.89
N LEU A 934 10.71 29.53 -33.00
CA LEU A 934 10.26 28.31 -32.33
C LEU A 934 11.13 27.10 -32.70
N ARG A 935 11.38 26.87 -33.99
CA ARG A 935 12.26 25.79 -34.47
C ARG A 935 13.68 25.93 -33.91
N ARG A 936 14.26 27.13 -33.90
CA ARG A 936 15.58 27.40 -33.27
C ARG A 936 15.57 27.18 -31.75
N ALA A 937 14.49 27.51 -31.05
CA ALA A 937 14.39 27.35 -29.60
C ALA A 937 14.23 25.88 -29.18
N ASN A 938 13.34 25.14 -29.85
CA ASN A 938 13.19 23.69 -29.67
C ASN A 938 14.50 22.93 -29.96
N GLU A 939 15.25 23.37 -30.98
CA GLU A 939 16.54 22.78 -31.33
C GLU A 939 17.65 23.10 -30.30
N ARG A 940 17.66 24.29 -29.68
CA ARG A 940 18.54 24.55 -28.51
C ARG A 940 18.19 23.62 -27.36
N MET A 941 16.91 23.51 -27.01
CA MET A 941 16.46 22.63 -25.91
C MET A 941 16.76 21.16 -26.18
N ARG A 942 16.65 20.69 -27.43
CA ARG A 942 17.01 19.31 -27.82
C ARG A 942 18.45 18.97 -27.41
N ARG A 943 19.42 19.85 -27.71
CA ARG A 943 20.86 19.65 -27.43
C ARG A 943 21.20 19.70 -25.93
N ILE A 944 20.39 20.42 -25.16
CA ILE A 944 20.50 20.52 -23.70
C ILE A 944 19.91 19.27 -23.04
N CYS A 945 18.68 18.90 -23.41
CA CYS A 945 17.90 17.90 -22.66
C CYS A 945 18.08 16.45 -23.12
N ILE A 946 18.31 16.19 -24.42
CA ILE A 946 18.15 14.84 -25.00
C ILE A 946 19.50 14.19 -25.25
N ASP A 947 19.73 13.03 -24.65
CA ASP A 947 20.92 12.23 -24.90
C ASP A 947 20.95 11.72 -26.35
N GLY A 948 22.09 11.88 -27.03
CA GLY A 948 22.23 11.63 -28.47
C GLY A 948 21.30 12.45 -29.39
N GLY A 949 20.56 13.44 -28.88
CA GLY A 949 19.69 14.36 -29.64
C GLY A 949 18.48 13.74 -30.37
N ARG A 950 18.26 12.43 -30.25
CA ARG A 950 17.27 11.66 -31.03
C ARG A 950 16.32 10.85 -30.16
N ALA A 951 15.18 10.47 -30.74
CA ALA A 951 14.27 9.51 -30.11
C ALA A 951 14.86 8.09 -30.18
N VAL A 952 14.56 7.26 -29.18
CA VAL A 952 15.03 5.88 -29.04
C VAL A 952 13.84 4.93 -28.80
N ASP A 953 14.01 3.66 -29.13
CA ASP A 953 12.99 2.65 -28.81
C ASP A 953 12.82 2.50 -27.28
N ALA A 954 11.61 2.15 -26.83
CA ALA A 954 11.30 2.10 -25.40
C ALA A 954 12.19 1.15 -24.56
N ALA A 955 12.76 0.11 -25.18
CA ALA A 955 13.70 -0.82 -24.54
C ALA A 955 15.12 -0.24 -24.35
N ALA A 956 15.45 0.88 -25.00
CA ALA A 956 16.72 1.59 -24.87
C ALA A 956 16.62 2.86 -23.98
N ILE A 957 15.47 3.06 -23.32
CA ILE A 957 15.26 4.16 -22.36
C ILE A 957 15.75 3.71 -20.98
N GLN A 958 16.69 4.47 -20.41
CA GLN A 958 17.37 4.16 -19.15
C GLN A 958 16.50 4.45 -17.92
N ASP A 959 15.71 5.53 -17.94
CA ASP A 959 14.78 5.87 -16.86
C ASP A 959 13.40 5.23 -17.11
N SER A 960 12.97 4.32 -16.22
CA SER A 960 11.68 3.64 -16.32
C SER A 960 10.48 4.58 -16.17
N ALA A 961 10.65 5.75 -15.54
CA ALA A 961 9.64 6.81 -15.50
C ALA A 961 9.48 7.55 -16.84
N MET A 962 10.45 7.44 -17.76
CA MET A 962 10.37 8.05 -19.10
C MET A 962 9.87 7.09 -20.19
N GLN A 963 9.56 5.83 -19.86
CA GLN A 963 9.10 4.85 -20.86
C GLN A 963 7.66 5.12 -21.33
N PRO A 964 7.42 5.40 -22.63
CA PRO A 964 6.08 5.67 -23.15
C PRO A 964 5.25 4.39 -23.27
N TRP A 965 3.94 4.53 -23.09
CA TRP A 965 2.99 3.43 -23.20
C TRP A 965 3.02 2.78 -24.59
N GLN A 966 3.14 1.45 -24.64
CA GLN A 966 3.12 0.67 -25.89
C GLN A 966 1.73 0.06 -26.13
N PRO A 967 1.21 0.08 -27.37
CA PRO A 967 -0.01 -0.63 -27.73
C PRO A 967 0.21 -2.16 -27.70
N LEU A 968 -0.87 -2.90 -27.46
CA LEU A 968 -0.84 -4.36 -27.33
C LEU A 968 -0.34 -5.02 -28.62
N GLY A 969 0.68 -5.89 -28.50
CA GLY A 969 1.30 -6.60 -29.62
C GLY A 969 2.30 -5.80 -30.47
N ALA A 970 2.53 -4.50 -30.23
CA ALA A 970 3.38 -3.68 -31.11
C ALA A 970 4.22 -2.62 -30.37
N LYS A 971 5.44 -2.98 -29.96
CA LYS A 971 6.45 -2.07 -29.35
C LYS A 971 7.03 -1.09 -30.37
N SER A 972 6.21 -0.14 -30.81
CA SER A 972 6.44 0.75 -31.96
C SER A 972 6.52 2.23 -31.61
N ILE A 973 6.31 2.61 -30.34
CA ILE A 973 6.35 4.00 -29.89
C ILE A 973 7.71 4.31 -29.24
N LEU A 974 8.35 5.36 -29.76
CA LEU A 974 9.65 5.87 -29.32
C LEU A 974 9.51 6.83 -28.14
N GLY A 975 10.54 6.89 -27.31
CA GLY A 975 10.72 7.91 -26.27
C GLY A 975 12.11 8.54 -26.36
N TYR A 976 12.62 9.03 -25.24
CA TYR A 976 13.87 9.79 -25.17
C TYR A 976 14.66 9.42 -23.92
N ASN A 977 16.00 9.54 -23.97
CA ASN A 977 16.86 9.53 -22.79
C ASN A 977 17.17 10.97 -22.37
N LEU A 978 17.11 11.24 -21.06
CA LEU A 978 17.57 12.49 -20.47
C LEU A 978 19.10 12.53 -20.50
N LYS A 979 19.68 13.65 -20.93
CA LYS A 979 21.14 13.87 -20.94
C LYS A 979 21.68 13.86 -19.51
N LYS A 980 22.82 13.19 -19.28
CA LYS A 980 23.43 13.05 -17.94
C LYS A 980 23.92 14.38 -17.36
N SER A 981 24.50 15.25 -18.18
CA SER A 981 25.00 16.58 -17.79
C SER A 981 24.07 17.70 -18.25
N ILE A 982 23.20 18.15 -17.34
CA ILE A 982 22.29 19.29 -17.53
C ILE A 982 22.50 20.28 -16.38
N GLY A 983 22.83 21.53 -16.70
CA GLY A 983 22.97 22.58 -15.69
C GLY A 983 21.65 22.86 -14.96
N GLN A 984 21.73 23.12 -13.64
CA GLN A 984 20.59 23.19 -12.71
C GLN A 984 19.37 23.96 -13.25
N ARG A 985 19.59 25.14 -13.86
CA ARG A 985 18.53 25.99 -14.48
C ARG A 985 17.60 25.23 -15.43
N HIS A 986 18.09 24.23 -16.17
CA HIS A 986 17.32 23.50 -17.17
C HIS A 986 16.87 22.11 -16.74
N ALA A 987 17.39 21.55 -15.63
CA ALA A 987 17.18 20.16 -15.26
C ALA A 987 15.69 19.80 -15.08
N GLN A 988 14.94 20.61 -14.31
CA GLN A 988 13.51 20.38 -14.07
C GLN A 988 12.66 20.56 -15.34
N LEU A 989 13.00 21.55 -16.18
CA LEU A 989 12.32 21.80 -17.46
C LEU A 989 12.57 20.65 -18.45
N CYS A 990 13.82 20.22 -18.59
CA CYS A 990 14.19 19.08 -19.44
C CYS A 990 13.48 17.79 -19.02
N ARG A 991 13.41 17.49 -17.71
CA ARG A 991 12.66 16.31 -17.23
C ARG A 991 11.18 16.41 -17.61
N ARG A 992 10.50 17.52 -17.27
CA ARG A 992 9.09 17.76 -17.60
C ARG A 992 8.78 17.69 -19.11
N MET A 993 9.65 18.22 -19.97
CA MET A 993 9.46 18.16 -21.43
C MET A 993 9.62 16.75 -22.02
N LEU A 994 10.23 15.80 -21.28
CA LEU A 994 10.47 14.42 -21.72
C LEU A 994 9.54 13.40 -21.03
N THR A 995 8.95 13.73 -19.87
CA THR A 995 7.98 12.87 -19.17
C THR A 995 6.76 12.56 -20.08
N PRO A 996 6.45 11.27 -20.35
CA PRO A 996 5.25 10.90 -21.10
C PRO A 996 3.96 11.18 -20.33
N GLU A 997 2.86 11.32 -21.07
CA GLU A 997 1.54 11.74 -20.57
C GLU A 997 1.05 11.01 -19.30
N ILE A 998 1.15 9.68 -19.25
CA ILE A 998 0.64 8.86 -18.13
C ILE A 998 1.46 9.10 -16.86
N GLN A 999 2.77 9.23 -16.98
CA GLN A 999 3.65 9.53 -15.86
C GLN A 999 3.50 10.98 -15.40
N TYR A 1000 3.34 11.94 -16.32
CA TYR A 1000 3.10 13.34 -15.94
C TYR A 1000 1.73 13.51 -15.23
N LEU A 1001 0.69 12.76 -15.64
CA LEU A 1001 -0.56 12.68 -14.88
C LEU A 1001 -0.34 12.17 -13.43
N MET A 1002 0.54 11.19 -13.22
CA MET A 1002 0.91 10.74 -11.87
C MET A 1002 1.71 11.79 -11.09
N ASP A 1003 2.67 12.48 -11.73
CA ASP A 1003 3.43 13.60 -11.15
C ASP A 1003 2.53 14.80 -10.77
N LEU A 1004 1.32 14.86 -11.34
CA LEU A 1004 0.27 15.85 -11.05
C LEU A 1004 -0.79 15.34 -10.04
N GLY A 1005 -0.57 14.17 -9.43
CA GLY A 1005 -1.43 13.62 -8.36
C GLY A 1005 -2.65 12.83 -8.83
N VAL A 1006 -2.78 12.54 -10.13
CA VAL A 1006 -3.96 11.84 -10.67
C VAL A 1006 -3.94 10.35 -10.30
N ASN A 1007 -5.05 9.88 -9.73
CA ASN A 1007 -5.21 8.46 -9.41
C ASN A 1007 -5.43 7.62 -10.67
N LEU A 1008 -4.39 6.92 -11.14
CA LEU A 1008 -4.45 6.05 -12.33
C LEU A 1008 -4.53 4.55 -12.00
N TRP A 1009 -5.25 4.13 -10.96
CA TRP A 1009 -5.27 2.72 -10.54
C TRP A 1009 -5.76 1.75 -11.62
N ILE A 1010 -6.73 2.13 -12.46
CA ILE A 1010 -7.22 1.28 -13.56
C ILE A 1010 -6.14 1.15 -14.65
N THR A 1011 -5.49 2.25 -15.01
CA THR A 1011 -4.38 2.25 -15.99
C THR A 1011 -3.17 1.45 -15.47
N LYS A 1012 -2.88 1.51 -14.16
CA LYS A 1012 -1.85 0.68 -13.49
C LYS A 1012 -2.22 -0.81 -13.48
N LEU A 1013 -3.48 -1.15 -13.21
CA LEU A 1013 -3.99 -2.53 -13.27
C LEU A 1013 -3.86 -3.10 -14.69
N TRP A 1014 -4.27 -2.35 -15.72
CA TRP A 1014 -4.06 -2.75 -17.12
C TRP A 1014 -2.58 -2.87 -17.49
N LYS A 1015 -1.71 -2.00 -16.95
CA LYS A 1015 -0.24 -2.15 -17.12
C LYS A 1015 0.23 -3.48 -16.56
N PHE A 1016 -0.13 -3.79 -15.31
CA PHE A 1016 0.25 -5.03 -14.63
C PHE A 1016 -0.29 -6.27 -15.36
N ILE A 1017 -1.54 -6.26 -15.81
CA ILE A 1017 -2.15 -7.35 -16.58
C ILE A 1017 -1.37 -7.59 -17.89
N ARG A 1018 -1.09 -6.54 -18.68
CA ARG A 1018 -0.27 -6.66 -19.91
C ARG A 1018 1.13 -7.21 -19.62
N ASP A 1019 1.80 -6.63 -18.63
CA ASP A 1019 3.20 -6.94 -18.32
C ASP A 1019 3.33 -8.38 -17.74
N PHE A 1020 2.32 -8.87 -17.00
CA PHE A 1020 2.19 -10.26 -16.56
C PHE A 1020 1.94 -11.23 -17.74
N LEU A 1021 1.05 -10.85 -18.67
CA LEU A 1021 0.74 -11.62 -19.89
C LEU A 1021 1.89 -11.67 -20.91
N ARG A 1022 2.85 -10.75 -20.81
CA ARG A 1022 3.89 -10.48 -21.83
C ARG A 1022 3.33 -10.09 -23.20
N TRP A 1023 2.21 -9.35 -23.20
CA TRP A 1023 1.55 -8.76 -24.39
C TRP A 1023 2.25 -7.49 -24.94
#